data_AF-A0AAU3NDT0-F1
#
_entry.id   AF-A0AAU3NDT0-F1
#
_cell.length_a   1.000
_cell.length_b   1.000
_cell.length_c   1.000
_cell.angle_alpha   90.00
_cell.angle_beta   90.00
_cell.angle_gamma   90.00
#
_symmetry.space_group_name_H-M   'P 1'
#
loop_
_entity.id
_entity.type
_entity.pdbx_description
1 polymer ?
#
loop_
_entity_poly.entity_id
_entity_poly.type
_entity_poly.pdbx_seq_one_letter_code
_entity_poly.pdbx_strand_id
1 'polypeptide(L)'
;MRTRELSAGESPPQTAGSDVTRQLCTALYARPARVGDPTPWGEARLLRLVKDVLRDPARSVPSYGFDLVPVLTHGVRVRRRRLLRQVAVVAVLGLVVAWAPVSALGWLGALGLAWVVGSSGPGWALVPLIGYWVFTLVAMQKYDSSHELWARSAQLPFVLASAVALVYVVDGVVCRSARGRVSRDGGTREWMPSVGSRARRRVEWVGTRQNGTALPYDVQSRFIGAGRKARGAAEIRVPLRPGQPERSVVALRETELLESIGAALTAAGHGEGKPGNAEETAPLPGFSVARVLALPAGLWLERSRSGAEASETAGGLGRPERPYLRAQCVSWQGQLVVSLFVHAALQAGELRLTLLPQVMAPLLPLPEPAGPAALDGLRGAAGLWLMLWRQLRKAPARESDPAERDGPLSLRDALSLPEVSDLHQKGDAERHVELMQAVVLNAVEALLERHGFATEAFSDRPTVINSIQVVGDNNAPIQLAAGLTLTQVAQTALMPPPPASTEGVLMSPGFPRRDPSPEPAQSPGSGISIGGDNSGTAQNVAGHCLSHVTQTSTGQGSVPLDSLATLLTAFRTDIDRNTALLTDPEALRDQTTVLEGALTDPESDGFRPALRTALRSLPALVAGTAVQQTGEALVTAIRQLLG
;
A
#
# COMPACT_ATOMS: atom_id res chain seq x y z
N MET A 1 5.69 -41.37 -20.57
CA MET A 1 4.52 -40.67 -19.99
C MET A 1 4.26 -39.44 -20.86
N ARG A 2 3.21 -39.45 -21.68
CA ARG A 2 2.77 -38.29 -22.45
C ARG A 2 2.24 -37.25 -21.48
N THR A 3 2.89 -36.09 -21.43
CA THR A 3 2.39 -34.89 -20.78
C THR A 3 1.02 -34.58 -21.34
N ARG A 4 -0.01 -34.80 -20.52
CA ARG A 4 -1.36 -34.31 -20.78
C ARG A 4 -1.25 -32.80 -20.58
N GLU A 5 -1.02 -32.06 -21.67
CA GLU A 5 -1.20 -30.62 -21.70
C GLU A 5 -2.59 -30.35 -21.10
N LEU A 6 -2.60 -29.75 -19.91
CA LEU A 6 -3.81 -29.17 -19.33
C LEU A 6 -4.37 -28.24 -20.41
N SER A 7 -5.62 -28.47 -20.84
CA SER A 7 -6.26 -27.73 -21.92
C SER A 7 -5.96 -26.24 -21.82
N ALA A 8 -5.18 -25.73 -22.77
CA ALA A 8 -4.87 -24.31 -22.96
C ALA A 8 -6.09 -23.48 -23.41
N GLY A 9 -7.28 -23.82 -22.94
CA GLY A 9 -8.56 -23.38 -23.49
C GLY A 9 -9.58 -22.92 -22.46
N GLU A 10 -9.21 -22.77 -21.19
CA GLU A 10 -10.06 -22.01 -20.28
C GLU A 10 -9.88 -20.53 -20.62
N SER A 11 -10.90 -19.96 -21.27
CA SER A 11 -10.90 -18.54 -21.61
C SER A 11 -10.57 -17.76 -20.34
N PRO A 12 -9.57 -16.86 -20.35
CA PRO A 12 -9.22 -16.11 -19.15
C PRO A 12 -10.51 -15.51 -18.60
N PRO A 13 -10.77 -15.63 -17.27
CA PRO A 13 -11.99 -15.10 -16.67
C PRO A 13 -12.21 -13.69 -17.21
N GLN A 14 -13.44 -13.36 -17.60
CA GLN A 14 -13.83 -12.08 -18.22
C GLN A 14 -13.37 -10.89 -17.35
N THR A 15 -12.10 -10.54 -17.47
CA THR A 15 -11.37 -9.53 -16.71
C THR A 15 -11.15 -8.29 -17.56
N ALA A 16 -11.17 -8.48 -18.89
CA ALA A 16 -11.30 -7.43 -19.89
C ALA A 16 -12.73 -6.84 -19.85
N GLY A 17 -12.96 -5.99 -18.85
CA GLY A 17 -14.27 -5.41 -18.55
C GLY A 17 -14.45 -5.00 -17.09
N SER A 18 -13.46 -5.27 -16.21
CA SER A 18 -13.57 -4.84 -14.81
C SER A 18 -13.66 -3.31 -14.71
N ASP A 19 -14.51 -2.83 -13.81
CA ASP A 19 -14.69 -1.39 -13.60
C ASP A 19 -13.39 -0.72 -13.21
N VAL A 20 -12.49 -1.43 -12.52
CA VAL A 20 -11.12 -0.99 -12.23
C VAL A 20 -10.34 -0.68 -13.51
N THR A 21 -10.40 -1.53 -14.53
CA THR A 21 -9.74 -1.29 -15.83
C THR A 21 -10.27 -0.01 -16.47
N ARG A 22 -11.61 0.14 -16.49
CA ARG A 22 -12.30 1.34 -17.00
C ARG A 22 -11.92 2.58 -16.21
N GLN A 23 -11.87 2.49 -14.88
CA GLN A 23 -11.50 3.57 -13.98
C GLN A 23 -10.05 4.02 -14.20
N LEU A 24 -9.09 3.10 -14.29
CA LEU A 24 -7.69 3.42 -14.59
C LEU A 24 -7.52 4.03 -15.98
N CYS A 25 -8.21 3.49 -16.99
CA CYS A 25 -8.20 4.06 -18.33
C CYS A 25 -8.78 5.48 -18.34
N THR A 26 -9.85 5.71 -17.58
CA THR A 26 -10.50 7.01 -17.41
C THR A 26 -9.59 7.99 -16.65
N ALA A 27 -8.88 7.52 -15.63
CA ALA A 27 -7.92 8.28 -14.83
C ALA A 27 -6.79 8.85 -15.67
N LEU A 28 -6.33 8.12 -16.69
CA LEU A 28 -5.30 8.60 -17.62
C LEU A 28 -5.73 9.84 -18.42
N TYR A 29 -7.04 10.08 -18.57
CA TYR A 29 -7.59 11.28 -19.20
C TYR A 29 -8.08 12.31 -18.17
N ALA A 30 -8.00 12.00 -16.87
CA ALA A 30 -8.25 12.99 -15.82
C ALA A 30 -7.16 14.06 -15.88
N ARG A 31 -7.52 15.33 -15.66
CA ARG A 31 -6.52 16.40 -15.64
C ARG A 31 -5.62 16.26 -14.41
N PRO A 32 -4.37 16.79 -14.48
CA PRO A 32 -3.49 16.75 -13.33
C PRO A 32 -4.15 17.54 -12.19
N ALA A 33 -4.15 16.96 -11.00
CA ALA A 33 -4.59 17.63 -9.78
C ALA A 33 -3.92 19.01 -9.66
N ARG A 34 -4.62 19.96 -9.03
CA ARG A 34 -4.10 21.32 -8.88
C ARG A 34 -2.70 21.26 -8.27
N VAL A 35 -1.84 22.12 -8.77
CA VAL A 35 -0.49 22.25 -8.24
C VAL A 35 -0.59 22.71 -6.78
N GLY A 36 -0.27 21.82 -5.84
CA GLY A 36 -0.39 22.06 -4.39
C GLY A 36 -1.53 21.28 -3.71
N ASP A 37 -2.36 20.58 -4.48
CA ASP A 37 -3.36 19.68 -3.91
C ASP A 37 -2.66 18.38 -3.48
N PRO A 38 -2.69 18.01 -2.19
CA PRO A 38 -2.10 16.77 -1.69
C PRO A 38 -2.95 15.55 -2.07
N THR A 39 -3.57 15.55 -3.25
CA THR A 39 -4.36 14.40 -3.69
C THR A 39 -3.42 13.21 -3.87
N PRO A 40 -3.74 12.03 -3.32
CA PRO A 40 -2.91 10.84 -3.44
C PRO A 40 -2.76 10.37 -4.91
N TRP A 41 -3.65 10.83 -5.79
CA TRP A 41 -3.57 10.72 -7.24
C TRP A 41 -2.89 11.93 -7.89
N GLY A 42 -1.57 11.92 -7.94
CA GLY A 42 -0.92 12.64 -9.03
C GLY A 42 -1.22 11.90 -10.34
N GLU A 43 -1.93 12.50 -11.32
CA GLU A 43 -1.97 11.96 -12.70
C GLU A 43 -0.54 11.68 -13.22
N ALA A 44 0.42 12.51 -12.77
CA ALA A 44 1.85 12.31 -12.97
C ALA A 44 2.34 10.94 -12.44
N ARG A 45 1.81 10.44 -11.32
CA ARG A 45 2.15 9.13 -10.74
C ARG A 45 1.66 7.99 -11.63
N LEU A 46 0.39 7.98 -12.04
CA LEU A 46 -0.14 6.92 -12.92
C LEU A 46 0.61 6.89 -14.26
N LEU A 47 0.81 8.05 -14.90
CA LEU A 47 1.57 8.11 -16.15
C LEU A 47 3.06 7.78 -15.98
N ARG A 48 3.64 8.05 -14.81
CA ARG A 48 5.00 7.63 -14.46
C ARG A 48 5.07 6.11 -14.33
N LEU A 49 4.15 5.50 -13.58
CA LEU A 49 4.07 4.04 -13.47
C LEU A 49 3.87 3.36 -14.82
N VAL A 50 2.96 3.87 -15.66
CA VAL A 50 2.78 3.37 -17.03
C VAL A 50 4.05 3.53 -17.85
N LYS A 51 4.75 4.67 -17.74
CA LYS A 51 6.03 4.90 -18.40
C LYS A 51 7.09 3.92 -17.91
N ASP A 52 7.13 3.60 -16.62
CA ASP A 52 8.12 2.70 -16.01
C ASP A 52 7.88 1.25 -16.43
N VAL A 53 6.62 0.79 -16.39
CA VAL A 53 6.20 -0.52 -16.95
C VAL A 53 6.55 -0.61 -18.43
N LEU A 54 6.26 0.44 -19.21
CA LEU A 54 6.61 0.47 -20.63
C LEU A 54 8.11 0.57 -20.86
N ARG A 55 8.91 1.12 -19.93
CA ARG A 55 10.36 1.30 -20.08
C ARG A 55 11.09 0.01 -19.81
N ASP A 56 10.73 -0.68 -18.73
CA ASP A 56 11.27 -1.98 -18.32
C ASP A 56 10.12 -2.98 -18.11
N PRO A 57 9.64 -3.62 -19.20
CA PRO A 57 8.56 -4.60 -19.11
C PRO A 57 8.90 -5.76 -18.18
N ALA A 58 10.18 -6.12 -18.00
CA ALA A 58 10.59 -7.20 -17.11
C ALA A 58 10.18 -6.98 -15.64
N ARG A 59 9.88 -5.73 -15.26
CA ARG A 59 9.38 -5.38 -13.94
C ARG A 59 7.88 -5.59 -13.77
N SER A 60 7.10 -5.69 -14.84
CA SER A 60 5.65 -5.84 -14.72
C SER A 60 5.30 -7.18 -14.11
N VAL A 61 4.57 -7.16 -13.00
CA VAL A 61 4.06 -8.38 -12.36
C VAL A 61 2.65 -8.69 -12.85
N PRO A 62 2.16 -9.93 -12.65
CA PRO A 62 0.78 -10.28 -12.95
C PRO A 62 -0.23 -9.32 -12.34
N SER A 63 -1.28 -9.02 -13.12
CA SER A 63 -2.28 -8.01 -12.78
C SER A 63 -3.53 -8.67 -12.24
N TYR A 64 -3.93 -8.28 -11.02
CA TYR A 64 -5.03 -8.91 -10.31
C TYR A 64 -6.31 -8.08 -10.40
N GLY A 65 -7.39 -8.66 -10.93
CA GLY A 65 -8.72 -8.03 -11.00
C GLY A 65 -8.83 -6.85 -11.98
N PHE A 66 -7.86 -6.67 -12.89
CA PHE A 66 -7.93 -5.70 -13.98
C PHE A 66 -7.03 -6.12 -15.16
N ASP A 67 -7.34 -5.65 -16.36
CA ASP A 67 -6.52 -5.87 -17.56
C ASP A 67 -5.53 -4.69 -17.72
N LEU A 68 -4.23 -4.99 -17.69
CA LEU A 68 -3.18 -3.98 -17.80
C LEU A 68 -3.01 -3.49 -19.25
N VAL A 69 -3.35 -4.31 -20.24
CA VAL A 69 -3.15 -4.00 -21.66
C VAL A 69 -3.94 -2.77 -22.11
N PRO A 70 -5.26 -2.63 -21.83
CA PRO A 70 -6.00 -1.40 -22.11
C PRO A 70 -5.38 -0.18 -21.43
N VAL A 71 -4.99 -0.30 -20.16
CA VAL A 71 -4.42 0.81 -19.37
C VAL A 71 -3.13 1.31 -20.01
N LEU A 72 -2.22 0.42 -20.40
CA LEU A 72 -0.98 0.80 -21.08
C LEU A 72 -1.25 1.43 -22.45
N THR A 73 -2.19 0.88 -23.21
CA THR A 73 -2.55 1.36 -24.55
C THR A 73 -3.12 2.78 -24.50
N HIS A 74 -4.06 3.04 -23.58
CA HIS A 74 -4.56 4.39 -23.33
C HIS A 74 -3.47 5.31 -22.79
N GLY A 75 -2.54 4.81 -21.97
CA GLY A 75 -1.43 5.59 -21.44
C GLY A 75 -0.46 6.06 -22.52
N VAL A 76 -0.14 5.21 -23.50
CA VAL A 76 0.65 5.61 -24.68
C VAL A 76 -0.08 6.67 -25.50
N ARG A 77 -1.39 6.51 -25.71
CA ARG A 77 -2.21 7.50 -26.43
C ARG A 77 -2.18 8.87 -25.73
N VAL A 78 -2.39 8.90 -24.42
CA VAL A 78 -2.33 10.14 -23.63
C VAL A 78 -0.94 10.77 -23.70
N ARG A 79 0.13 9.97 -23.65
CA ARG A 79 1.51 10.47 -23.80
C ARG A 79 1.78 11.08 -25.19
N ARG A 80 1.39 10.39 -26.27
CA ARG A 80 1.54 10.89 -27.64
C ARG A 80 0.79 12.21 -27.81
N ARG A 81 -0.40 12.29 -27.26
CA ARG A 81 -1.22 13.49 -27.28
C ARG A 81 -0.58 14.65 -26.53
N ARG A 82 -0.02 14.42 -25.34
CA ARG A 82 0.74 15.45 -24.59
C ARG A 82 1.92 15.97 -25.38
N LEU A 83 2.64 15.08 -26.07
CA LEU A 83 3.71 15.46 -27.00
C LEU A 83 3.16 16.32 -28.14
N LEU A 84 2.07 15.92 -28.79
CA LEU A 84 1.42 16.70 -29.85
C LEU A 84 1.00 18.09 -29.36
N ARG A 85 0.44 18.19 -28.15
CA ARG A 85 0.12 19.47 -27.52
C ARG A 85 1.37 20.33 -27.31
N GLN A 86 2.45 19.75 -26.79
CA GLN A 86 3.72 20.46 -26.61
C GLN A 86 4.28 20.95 -27.94
N VAL A 87 4.28 20.10 -28.98
CA VAL A 87 4.70 20.46 -30.33
C VAL A 87 3.81 21.56 -30.91
N ALA A 88 2.49 21.50 -30.73
CA ALA A 88 1.57 22.53 -31.18
C ALA A 88 1.83 23.88 -30.48
N VAL A 89 2.08 23.87 -29.17
CA VAL A 89 2.46 25.10 -28.43
C VAL A 89 3.79 25.65 -28.93
N VAL A 90 4.81 24.81 -29.15
CA VAL A 90 6.11 25.24 -29.70
C VAL A 90 5.96 25.77 -31.13
N ALA A 91 5.12 25.16 -31.96
CA ALA A 91 4.85 25.63 -33.32
C ALA A 91 4.15 26.99 -33.32
N VAL A 92 3.15 27.20 -32.44
CA VAL A 92 2.48 28.49 -32.24
C VAL A 92 3.49 29.55 -31.79
N LEU A 93 4.37 29.22 -30.83
CA LEU A 93 5.43 30.12 -30.39
C LEU A 93 6.40 30.46 -31.54
N GLY A 94 6.85 29.45 -32.30
CA GLY A 94 7.74 29.64 -33.45
C GLY A 94 7.13 30.50 -34.55
N LEU A 95 5.84 30.32 -34.85
CA LEU A 95 5.11 31.14 -35.82
C LEU A 95 5.04 32.60 -35.37
N VAL A 96 4.80 32.85 -34.08
CA VAL A 96 4.78 34.19 -33.51
C VAL A 96 6.16 34.85 -33.57
N VAL A 97 7.24 34.11 -33.29
CA VAL A 97 8.62 34.58 -33.42
C VAL A 97 8.95 34.94 -34.87
N ALA A 98 8.54 34.11 -35.83
CA ALA A 98 8.75 34.37 -37.26
C ALA A 98 7.98 35.59 -37.76
N TRP A 99 6.79 35.85 -37.21
CA TRP A 99 5.95 36.98 -37.59
C TRP A 99 6.44 38.33 -37.03
N ALA A 100 7.04 38.34 -35.83
CA ALA A 100 7.58 39.57 -35.22
C ALA A 100 8.88 39.30 -34.42
N PRO A 101 10.02 39.13 -35.11
CA PRO A 101 11.27 38.70 -34.47
C PRO A 101 11.80 39.69 -33.43
N VAL A 102 11.67 41.00 -33.68
CA VAL A 102 12.16 42.05 -32.77
C VAL A 102 11.37 42.06 -31.46
N SER A 103 10.04 41.98 -31.54
CA SER A 103 9.17 41.93 -30.35
C SER A 103 9.37 40.64 -29.55
N ALA A 104 9.59 39.51 -30.24
CA ALA A 104 9.88 38.24 -29.60
C ALA A 104 11.24 38.26 -28.85
N LEU A 105 12.28 38.86 -29.45
CA LEU A 105 13.57 39.06 -28.79
C LEU A 105 13.44 39.97 -27.57
N GLY A 106 12.62 41.03 -27.64
CA GLY A 106 12.31 41.88 -26.49
C GLY A 106 11.64 41.12 -25.34
N TRP A 107 10.67 40.25 -25.65
CA TRP A 107 10.01 39.39 -24.67
C TRP A 107 10.95 38.35 -24.04
N LEU A 108 11.79 37.70 -24.85
CA LEU A 108 12.79 36.75 -24.37
C LEU A 108 13.85 37.45 -23.50
N GLY A 109 14.26 38.65 -23.88
CA GLY A 109 15.14 39.51 -23.08
C GLY A 109 14.52 39.90 -21.73
N ALA A 110 13.24 40.28 -21.72
CA ALA A 110 12.51 40.58 -20.48
C ALA A 110 12.35 39.36 -19.57
N LEU A 111 12.07 38.19 -20.14
CA LEU A 111 12.01 36.91 -19.42
C LEU A 111 13.38 36.50 -18.86
N GLY A 112 14.44 36.68 -19.65
CA GLY A 112 15.83 36.41 -19.22
C GLY A 112 16.29 37.38 -18.13
N LEU A 113 15.96 38.66 -18.23
CA LEU A 113 16.26 39.66 -17.20
C LEU A 113 15.51 39.35 -15.90
N ALA A 114 14.22 38.99 -15.99
CA ALA A 114 13.42 38.56 -14.84
C ALA A 114 14.00 37.30 -14.15
N TRP A 115 14.66 36.43 -14.92
CA TRP A 115 15.36 35.24 -14.40
C TRP A 115 16.65 35.61 -13.67
N VAL A 116 17.50 36.46 -14.27
CA VAL A 116 18.78 36.90 -13.66
C VAL A 116 18.57 37.70 -12.37
N VAL A 117 17.50 38.51 -12.32
CA VAL A 117 17.20 39.36 -11.14
C VAL A 117 16.71 38.54 -9.93
N GLY A 118 16.53 37.22 -10.04
CA GLY A 118 16.42 36.33 -8.87
C GLY A 118 15.26 36.66 -7.93
N SER A 119 14.12 37.09 -8.48
CA SER A 119 13.01 37.57 -7.67
C SER A 119 12.18 36.42 -7.07
N SER A 120 11.91 36.45 -5.76
CA SER A 120 11.17 35.41 -5.02
C SER A 120 9.69 35.75 -4.75
N GLY A 121 9.24 36.99 -5.02
CA GLY A 121 7.90 37.47 -4.67
C GLY A 121 6.81 37.36 -5.78
N PRO A 122 5.52 37.32 -5.42
CA PRO A 122 4.38 37.24 -6.36
C PRO A 122 4.15 38.52 -7.20
N GLY A 123 4.64 39.68 -6.75
CA GLY A 123 4.53 40.95 -7.49
C GLY A 123 5.35 41.01 -8.79
N TRP A 124 6.28 40.06 -9.00
CA TRP A 124 7.21 40.09 -10.13
C TRP A 124 6.66 39.47 -11.42
N ALA A 125 5.50 38.78 -11.39
CA ALA A 125 4.83 38.34 -12.62
C ALA A 125 4.40 39.52 -13.50
N LEU A 126 4.25 40.71 -12.91
CA LEU A 126 3.99 41.96 -13.63
C LEU A 126 5.25 42.57 -14.23
N VAL A 127 6.46 42.27 -13.73
CA VAL A 127 7.71 42.88 -14.21
C VAL A 127 8.06 42.55 -15.66
N PRO A 128 7.88 41.34 -16.22
CA PRO A 128 8.07 41.13 -17.66
C PRO A 128 6.99 41.82 -18.48
N LEU A 129 5.77 41.97 -17.94
CA LEU A 129 4.68 42.71 -18.60
C LEU A 129 4.97 44.22 -18.61
N ILE A 130 5.41 44.78 -17.48
CA ILE A 130 5.84 46.17 -17.30
C ILE A 130 7.09 46.43 -18.12
N GLY A 131 8.09 45.54 -18.09
CA GLY A 131 9.32 45.64 -18.86
C GLY A 131 9.06 45.60 -20.36
N TYR A 132 8.10 44.79 -20.81
CA TYR A 132 7.62 44.82 -22.20
C TYR A 132 6.99 46.17 -22.54
N TRP A 133 6.09 46.68 -21.71
CA TRP A 133 5.46 47.98 -21.93
C TRP A 133 6.48 49.13 -21.93
N VAL A 134 7.44 49.13 -21.02
CA VAL A 134 8.54 50.11 -20.96
C VAL A 134 9.42 50.02 -22.20
N PHE A 135 9.79 48.82 -22.64
CA PHE A 135 10.55 48.63 -23.88
C PHE A 135 9.78 49.16 -25.10
N THR A 136 8.48 48.88 -25.19
CA THR A 136 7.65 49.43 -26.29
C THR A 136 7.56 50.95 -26.25
N LEU A 137 7.46 51.56 -25.05
CA LEU A 137 7.45 53.01 -24.87
C LEU A 137 8.78 53.66 -25.26
N VAL A 138 9.92 53.07 -24.89
CA VAL A 138 11.26 53.58 -25.25
C VAL A 138 11.51 53.43 -26.76
N ALA A 139 11.06 52.34 -27.38
CA ALA A 139 11.15 52.16 -28.82
C ALA A 139 10.30 53.19 -29.60
N MET A 140 9.17 53.65 -29.03
CA MET A 140 8.32 54.67 -29.64
C MET A 140 9.00 56.04 -29.78
N GLN A 141 9.90 56.41 -28.87
CA GLN A 141 10.53 57.73 -28.88
C GLN A 141 11.51 57.97 -30.05
N LYS A 142 11.92 56.92 -30.76
CA LYS A 142 13.05 57.00 -31.71
C LYS A 142 12.68 56.94 -33.19
N TYR A 143 11.41 56.72 -33.55
CA TYR A 143 10.99 56.55 -34.95
C TYR A 143 9.64 57.22 -35.24
N ASP A 144 9.58 58.15 -36.20
CA ASP A 144 8.32 58.82 -36.61
C ASP A 144 7.32 57.90 -37.34
N SER A 145 7.77 56.75 -37.87
CA SER A 145 6.93 55.73 -38.52
C SER A 145 6.47 54.59 -37.58
N SER A 146 6.53 54.81 -36.26
CA SER A 146 6.45 53.76 -35.24
C SER A 146 5.04 53.34 -34.81
N HIS A 147 3.98 54.06 -35.22
CA HIS A 147 2.60 53.71 -34.85
C HIS A 147 2.13 52.35 -35.40
N GLU A 148 2.52 51.98 -36.63
CA GLU A 148 2.17 50.67 -37.19
C GLU A 148 2.92 49.51 -36.51
N LEU A 149 4.19 49.72 -36.16
CA LEU A 149 5.00 48.74 -35.42
C LEU A 149 4.49 48.57 -33.97
N TRP A 150 4.02 49.65 -33.34
CA TRP A 150 3.42 49.63 -32.01
C TRP A 150 2.08 48.89 -31.99
N ALA A 151 1.18 49.19 -32.93
CA ALA A 151 -0.11 48.49 -33.02
C ALA A 151 0.07 46.98 -33.22
N ARG A 152 1.02 46.55 -34.06
CA ARG A 152 1.33 45.13 -34.29
C ARG A 152 1.98 44.45 -33.08
N SER A 153 2.87 45.14 -32.37
CA SER A 153 3.54 44.60 -31.19
C SER A 153 2.61 44.52 -29.97
N ALA A 154 1.78 45.53 -29.72
CA ALA A 154 0.84 45.54 -28.59
C ALA A 154 -0.17 44.37 -28.63
N GLN A 155 -0.56 43.92 -29.83
CA GLN A 155 -1.52 42.81 -30.02
C GLN A 155 -0.89 41.42 -29.84
N LEU A 156 0.43 41.31 -30.04
CA LEU A 156 1.14 40.03 -30.07
C LEU A 156 1.00 39.17 -28.80
N PRO A 157 1.13 39.69 -27.56
CA PRO A 157 0.94 38.87 -26.36
C PRO A 157 -0.51 38.36 -26.24
N PHE A 158 -1.50 39.14 -26.67
CA PHE A 158 -2.90 38.71 -26.67
C PHE A 158 -3.16 37.63 -27.71
N VAL A 159 -2.63 37.78 -28.93
CA VAL A 159 -2.74 36.75 -29.98
C VAL A 159 -2.04 35.47 -29.54
N LEU A 160 -0.84 35.55 -28.97
CA LEU A 160 -0.10 34.40 -28.48
C LEU A 160 -0.84 33.70 -27.32
N ALA A 161 -1.30 34.46 -26.32
CA ALA A 161 -2.06 33.91 -25.20
C ALA A 161 -3.36 33.24 -25.68
N SER A 162 -4.06 33.86 -26.63
CA SER A 162 -5.29 33.32 -27.21
C SER A 162 -5.02 32.04 -28.02
N ALA A 163 -3.96 32.01 -28.83
CA ALA A 163 -3.59 30.84 -29.61
C ALA A 163 -3.17 29.66 -28.71
N VAL A 164 -2.35 29.92 -27.68
CA VAL A 164 -1.99 28.90 -26.69
C VAL A 164 -3.23 28.43 -25.91
N ALA A 165 -4.08 29.35 -25.47
CA ALA A 165 -5.34 29.00 -24.79
C ALA A 165 -6.23 28.13 -25.68
N LEU A 166 -6.34 28.44 -26.98
CA LEU A 166 -7.08 27.65 -27.95
C LEU A 166 -6.54 26.21 -28.05
N VAL A 167 -5.21 26.05 -28.12
CA VAL A 167 -4.57 24.71 -28.09
C VAL A 167 -4.97 23.93 -26.82
N TYR A 168 -4.99 24.59 -25.66
CA TYR A 168 -5.41 23.99 -24.39
C TYR A 168 -6.92 23.70 -24.32
N VAL A 169 -7.76 24.53 -24.91
CA VAL A 169 -9.22 24.31 -25.00
C VAL A 169 -9.51 23.12 -25.90
N VAL A 170 -8.91 23.07 -27.09
CA VAL A 170 -9.05 21.94 -28.03
C VAL A 170 -8.57 20.64 -27.36
N ASP A 171 -7.41 20.67 -26.69
CA ASP A 171 -6.95 19.54 -25.89
C ASP A 171 -7.95 19.20 -24.76
N GLY A 172 -8.49 20.18 -24.05
CA GLY A 172 -9.54 19.95 -23.06
C GLY A 172 -10.75 19.18 -23.61
N VAL A 173 -11.28 19.65 -24.75
CA VAL A 173 -12.45 19.05 -25.42
C VAL A 173 -12.14 17.64 -25.91
N VAL A 174 -10.99 17.42 -26.54
CA VAL A 174 -10.58 16.10 -27.02
C VAL A 174 -10.32 15.16 -25.83
N CYS A 175 -9.88 15.65 -24.66
CA CYS A 175 -9.70 14.84 -23.43
C CYS A 175 -11.05 14.41 -22.89
N ARG A 176 -11.99 15.35 -22.76
CA ARG A 176 -13.34 15.06 -22.29
C ARG A 176 -14.05 14.08 -23.20
N SER A 177 -13.95 14.25 -24.53
CA SER A 177 -14.55 13.30 -25.48
C SER A 177 -13.92 11.90 -25.39
N ALA A 178 -12.59 11.79 -25.25
CA ALA A 178 -11.92 10.51 -25.11
C ALA A 178 -12.29 9.83 -23.79
N ARG A 179 -12.35 10.58 -22.69
CA ARG A 179 -12.81 10.10 -21.40
C ARG A 179 -14.26 9.61 -21.46
N GLY A 180 -15.16 10.38 -22.09
CA GLY A 180 -16.56 10.01 -22.26
C GLY A 180 -16.73 8.70 -23.04
N ARG A 181 -15.93 8.48 -24.09
CA ARG A 181 -15.90 7.21 -24.81
C ARG A 181 -15.42 6.05 -23.94
N VAL A 182 -14.25 6.20 -23.30
CA VAL A 182 -13.69 5.16 -22.41
C VAL A 182 -14.65 4.80 -21.26
N SER A 183 -15.35 5.79 -20.71
CA SER A 183 -16.33 5.59 -19.64
C SER A 183 -17.57 4.82 -20.10
N ARG A 184 -17.99 4.98 -21.36
CA ARG A 184 -19.14 4.28 -21.95
C ARG A 184 -18.77 2.87 -22.41
N ASP A 185 -17.62 2.74 -23.07
CA ASP A 185 -17.23 1.52 -23.79
C ASP A 185 -16.59 0.46 -22.89
N GLY A 186 -16.61 0.65 -21.56
CA GLY A 186 -16.14 -0.36 -20.60
C GLY A 186 -14.63 -0.60 -20.58
N GLY A 187 -13.84 0.10 -21.41
CA GLY A 187 -12.46 -0.32 -21.68
C GLY A 187 -12.36 -1.65 -22.42
N THR A 188 -13.40 -2.05 -23.16
CA THR A 188 -13.43 -3.28 -23.94
C THR A 188 -12.31 -3.31 -24.99
N ARG A 189 -11.79 -4.52 -25.27
CA ARG A 189 -10.68 -4.74 -26.20
C ARG A 189 -10.99 -4.33 -27.64
N GLU A 190 -12.26 -4.31 -28.01
CA GLU A 190 -12.72 -3.98 -29.37
C GLU A 190 -12.33 -2.57 -29.80
N TRP A 191 -12.15 -1.64 -28.86
CA TRP A 191 -11.84 -0.24 -29.15
C TRP A 191 -10.48 0.20 -28.60
N MET A 192 -9.45 -0.62 -28.81
CA MET A 192 -8.09 -0.26 -28.45
C MET A 192 -7.54 0.83 -29.37
N PRO A 193 -7.01 1.95 -28.81
CA PRO A 193 -6.36 2.95 -29.64
C PRO A 193 -5.13 2.41 -30.36
N SER A 194 -4.86 2.92 -31.56
CA SER A 194 -3.66 2.53 -32.30
C SER A 194 -2.39 2.96 -31.56
N VAL A 195 -1.54 1.97 -31.29
CA VAL A 195 -0.24 2.13 -30.63
C VAL A 195 0.86 2.03 -31.68
N GLY A 196 1.87 2.88 -31.61
CA GLY A 196 3.03 2.78 -32.50
C GLY A 196 3.77 1.45 -32.33
N SER A 197 4.39 0.94 -33.39
CA SER A 197 4.98 -0.41 -33.46
C SER A 197 5.88 -0.78 -32.27
N ARG A 198 6.74 0.15 -31.83
CA ARG A 198 7.62 -0.08 -30.66
C ARG A 198 6.85 -0.29 -29.36
N ALA A 199 5.84 0.53 -29.10
CA ALA A 199 5.05 0.41 -27.89
C ALA A 199 4.08 -0.78 -27.97
N ARG A 200 3.59 -1.11 -29.17
CA ARG A 200 2.76 -2.30 -29.42
C ARG A 200 3.47 -3.58 -29.00
N ARG A 201 4.72 -3.80 -29.43
CA ARG A 201 5.51 -4.97 -29.01
C ARG A 201 5.66 -5.09 -27.50
N ARG A 202 5.86 -3.96 -26.80
CA ARG A 202 5.98 -3.94 -25.33
C ARG A 202 4.65 -4.22 -24.65
N VAL A 203 3.56 -3.67 -25.15
CA VAL A 203 2.21 -3.91 -24.66
C VAL A 203 1.80 -5.37 -24.87
N GLU A 204 2.09 -5.94 -26.04
CA GLU A 204 1.86 -7.36 -26.34
C GLU A 204 2.67 -8.26 -25.41
N TRP A 205 3.95 -7.94 -25.18
CA TRP A 205 4.78 -8.66 -24.22
C TRP A 205 4.22 -8.61 -22.79
N VAL A 206 3.72 -7.45 -22.34
CA VAL A 206 3.07 -7.35 -21.03
C VAL A 206 1.75 -8.14 -21.03
N GLY A 207 1.02 -8.15 -22.15
CA GLY A 207 -0.23 -8.89 -22.32
C GLY A 207 -0.08 -10.40 -22.22
N THR A 208 1.04 -10.97 -22.68
CA THR A 208 1.32 -12.41 -22.46
C THR A 208 1.75 -12.69 -21.03
N ARG A 209 2.49 -11.76 -20.40
CA ARG A 209 3.03 -11.90 -19.03
C ARG A 209 2.04 -11.62 -17.92
N GLN A 210 1.03 -10.77 -18.13
CA GLN A 210 0.07 -10.38 -17.08
C GLN A 210 -0.74 -11.57 -16.55
N ASN A 211 -0.90 -12.62 -17.37
CA ASN A 211 -1.55 -13.87 -17.04
C ASN A 211 -0.55 -14.99 -16.68
N GLY A 212 0.73 -14.66 -16.57
CA GLY A 212 1.76 -15.62 -16.21
C GLY A 212 1.52 -16.24 -14.83
N THR A 213 1.89 -17.50 -14.68
CA THR A 213 1.76 -18.26 -13.43
C THR A 213 2.84 -17.91 -12.41
N ALA A 214 3.95 -17.33 -12.84
CA ALA A 214 5.05 -17.02 -11.94
C ALA A 214 4.81 -15.66 -11.23
N LEU A 215 5.18 -15.57 -9.95
CA LEU A 215 4.90 -14.42 -9.08
C LEU A 215 6.10 -14.03 -8.21
N PRO A 216 6.49 -12.74 -8.20
CA PRO A 216 7.51 -12.27 -7.28
C PRO A 216 6.96 -12.09 -5.86
N TYR A 217 7.77 -12.42 -4.87
CA TYR A 217 7.56 -12.02 -3.48
C TYR A 217 8.75 -11.22 -2.94
N ASP A 218 8.47 -10.30 -2.02
CA ASP A 218 9.48 -9.46 -1.37
C ASP A 218 10.12 -10.14 -0.14
N VAL A 219 11.06 -9.45 0.51
CA VAL A 219 11.77 -9.96 1.70
C VAL A 219 10.82 -10.29 2.86
N GLN A 220 9.63 -9.67 2.91
CA GLN A 220 8.60 -9.92 3.92
C GLN A 220 7.66 -11.08 3.53
N SER A 221 8.00 -11.84 2.49
CA SER A 221 7.17 -12.91 1.92
C SER A 221 5.80 -12.41 1.48
N ARG A 222 5.72 -11.16 1.00
CA ARG A 222 4.52 -10.60 0.39
C ARG A 222 4.62 -10.75 -1.12
N PHE A 223 3.68 -11.46 -1.72
CA PHE A 223 3.48 -11.47 -3.16
C PHE A 223 3.21 -10.06 -3.70
N ILE A 224 4.11 -9.56 -4.54
CA ILE A 224 4.01 -8.23 -5.12
C ILE A 224 2.84 -8.24 -6.12
N GLY A 225 1.88 -7.34 -5.93
CA GLY A 225 0.70 -7.25 -6.78
C GLY A 225 -0.53 -7.99 -6.30
N ALA A 226 -0.45 -8.86 -5.29
CA ALA A 226 -1.61 -9.57 -4.74
C ALA A 226 -2.23 -8.90 -3.49
N GLY A 227 -1.72 -7.73 -3.10
CA GLY A 227 -2.28 -6.90 -2.03
C GLY A 227 -1.47 -6.98 -0.74
N ARG A 228 -2.09 -6.65 0.39
CA ARG A 228 -1.48 -6.78 1.73
C ARG A 228 -1.96 -8.06 2.41
N LYS A 229 -1.19 -8.55 3.38
CA LYS A 229 -1.61 -9.71 4.18
C LYS A 229 -2.84 -9.30 5.00
N ALA A 230 -3.95 -10.01 4.80
CA ALA A 230 -5.20 -9.72 5.50
C ALA A 230 -5.17 -10.20 6.95
N ARG A 231 -4.54 -11.36 7.15
CA ARG A 231 -4.19 -11.97 8.44
C ARG A 231 -2.77 -12.52 8.35
N GLY A 232 -2.20 -12.87 9.50
CA GLY A 232 -0.93 -13.59 9.57
C GLY A 232 -0.96 -14.84 8.68
N ALA A 233 0.23 -15.29 8.25
CA ALA A 233 0.34 -16.57 7.57
C ALA A 233 -0.15 -17.68 8.52
N ALA A 234 -1.15 -18.46 8.10
CA ALA A 234 -1.54 -19.64 8.85
C ALA A 234 -0.65 -20.80 8.39
N GLU A 235 0.27 -21.19 9.27
CA GLU A 235 1.11 -22.37 9.07
C GLU A 235 0.58 -23.48 9.97
N ILE A 236 0.06 -24.54 9.34
CA ILE A 236 -0.53 -25.69 10.02
C ILE A 236 0.40 -26.86 9.79
N ARG A 237 0.82 -27.51 10.88
CA ARG A 237 1.63 -28.71 10.85
C ARG A 237 0.81 -29.86 11.38
N VAL A 238 0.66 -30.90 10.57
CA VAL A 238 -0.14 -32.07 10.92
C VAL A 238 0.75 -33.30 10.87
N PRO A 239 0.99 -33.97 12.01
CA PRO A 239 1.70 -35.24 12.01
C PRO A 239 0.83 -36.29 11.30
N LEU A 240 1.40 -36.96 10.29
CA LEU A 240 0.70 -37.99 9.52
C LEU A 240 0.75 -39.30 10.30
N ARG A 241 -0.24 -39.49 11.18
CA ARG A 241 -0.44 -40.74 11.91
C ARG A 241 -1.50 -41.60 11.23
N PRO A 242 -1.36 -42.94 11.20
CA PRO A 242 -2.44 -43.83 10.77
C PRO A 242 -3.66 -43.61 11.68
N GLY A 243 -4.85 -43.46 11.09
CA GLY A 243 -6.07 -43.18 11.83
C GLY A 243 -6.65 -44.41 12.55
N GLN A 244 -6.57 -45.59 11.92
CA GLN A 244 -6.98 -46.86 12.52
C GLN A 244 -5.91 -47.92 12.28
N PRO A 245 -5.58 -48.75 13.28
CA PRO A 245 -4.51 -49.75 13.17
C PRO A 245 -4.80 -50.81 12.09
N GLU A 246 -6.06 -51.01 11.72
CA GLU A 246 -6.49 -52.03 10.76
C GLU A 246 -6.58 -51.52 9.30
N ARG A 247 -6.53 -50.20 9.07
CA ARG A 247 -6.71 -49.62 7.72
C ARG A 247 -5.35 -49.33 7.08
N SER A 248 -5.11 -49.86 5.89
CA SER A 248 -3.87 -49.64 5.15
C SER A 248 -3.69 -48.18 4.75
N VAL A 249 -2.57 -47.57 5.15
CA VAL A 249 -2.22 -46.18 4.78
C VAL A 249 -1.74 -46.12 3.34
N VAL A 250 -2.39 -45.28 2.54
CA VAL A 250 -1.98 -45.03 1.15
C VAL A 250 -1.03 -43.82 1.11
N ALA A 251 0.13 -43.97 0.46
CA ALA A 251 1.10 -42.88 0.33
C ALA A 251 0.47 -41.63 -0.32
N LEU A 252 0.57 -40.50 0.37
CA LEU A 252 0.04 -39.21 -0.10
C LEU A 252 1.10 -38.46 -0.92
N ARG A 253 0.70 -37.82 -2.02
CA ARG A 253 1.58 -36.96 -2.83
C ARG A 253 1.17 -35.49 -2.70
N GLU A 254 2.15 -34.59 -2.73
CA GLU A 254 1.91 -33.15 -2.67
C GLU A 254 1.04 -32.65 -3.85
N THR A 255 1.28 -33.19 -5.05
CA THR A 255 0.52 -32.83 -6.25
C THR A 255 -0.94 -33.24 -6.15
N GLU A 256 -1.22 -34.44 -5.61
CA GLU A 256 -2.56 -34.95 -5.39
C GLU A 256 -3.32 -34.10 -4.36
N LEU A 257 -2.62 -33.69 -3.30
CA LEU A 257 -3.17 -32.79 -2.29
C LEU A 257 -3.55 -31.42 -2.89
N LEU A 258 -2.65 -30.79 -3.65
CA LEU A 258 -2.94 -29.51 -4.30
C LEU A 258 -4.03 -29.63 -5.38
N GLU A 259 -4.13 -30.77 -6.08
CA GLU A 259 -5.21 -31.06 -7.04
C GLU A 259 -6.56 -31.18 -6.34
N SER A 260 -6.63 -31.93 -5.25
CA SER A 260 -7.83 -32.09 -4.44
C SER A 260 -8.31 -30.74 -3.88
N ILE A 261 -7.38 -29.94 -3.34
CA ILE A 261 -7.68 -28.60 -2.83
C ILE A 261 -8.17 -27.68 -3.98
N GLY A 262 -7.51 -27.72 -5.14
CA GLY A 262 -7.91 -26.92 -6.31
C GLY A 262 -9.29 -27.28 -6.84
N ALA A 263 -9.61 -28.58 -6.90
CA ALA A 263 -10.93 -29.06 -7.29
C ALA A 263 -12.01 -28.60 -6.29
N ALA A 264 -11.74 -28.72 -4.98
CA ALA A 264 -12.67 -28.30 -3.93
C ALA A 264 -12.91 -26.78 -3.95
N LEU A 265 -11.85 -25.98 -4.11
CA LEU A 265 -11.95 -24.52 -4.25
C LEU A 265 -12.76 -24.14 -5.49
N THR A 266 -12.50 -24.80 -6.62
CA THR A 266 -13.22 -24.54 -7.87
C THR A 266 -14.71 -24.85 -7.71
N ALA A 267 -15.06 -26.01 -7.14
CA ALA A 267 -16.45 -26.38 -6.88
C ALA A 267 -17.14 -25.36 -5.94
N ALA A 268 -16.51 -25.01 -4.82
CA ALA A 268 -17.03 -24.02 -3.89
C ALA A 268 -17.21 -22.62 -4.52
N GLY A 269 -16.26 -22.20 -5.36
CA GLY A 269 -16.33 -20.93 -6.07
C GLY A 269 -17.50 -20.84 -7.04
N HIS A 270 -17.86 -21.96 -7.70
CA HIS A 270 -19.01 -22.04 -8.60
C HIS A 270 -20.35 -22.28 -7.88
N GLY A 271 -20.34 -22.40 -6.55
CA GLY A 271 -21.53 -22.74 -5.77
C GLY A 271 -21.98 -24.20 -5.92
N GLU A 272 -21.11 -25.08 -6.42
CA GLU A 272 -21.34 -26.52 -6.52
C GLU A 272 -21.10 -27.16 -5.14
N GLY A 273 -21.98 -26.84 -4.20
CA GLY A 273 -22.02 -27.46 -2.89
C GLY A 273 -22.42 -28.93 -2.98
N LYS A 274 -21.86 -29.76 -2.09
CA LYS A 274 -22.20 -31.18 -1.96
C LYS A 274 -23.72 -31.30 -1.70
N PRO A 275 -24.48 -32.05 -2.52
CA PRO A 275 -25.92 -32.18 -2.35
C PRO A 275 -26.22 -32.83 -0.98
N GLY A 276 -26.67 -32.03 0.00
CA GLY A 276 -27.01 -32.50 1.35
C GLY A 276 -26.74 -31.51 2.49
N ASN A 277 -25.76 -30.61 2.36
CA ASN A 277 -25.46 -29.56 3.35
C ASN A 277 -25.80 -28.19 2.78
N ALA A 278 -27.09 -27.99 2.48
CA ALA A 278 -27.64 -26.80 1.84
C ALA A 278 -27.67 -25.58 2.77
N GLU A 279 -26.51 -25.14 3.26
CA GLU A 279 -26.34 -23.70 3.43
C GLU A 279 -26.02 -23.15 2.03
N GLU A 280 -27.00 -22.43 1.49
CA GLU A 280 -27.01 -21.73 0.21
C GLU A 280 -25.84 -20.72 0.15
N THR A 281 -24.63 -21.23 0.02
CA THR A 281 -23.41 -20.42 -0.08
C THR A 281 -23.37 -19.92 -1.50
N ALA A 282 -23.81 -18.67 -1.67
CA ALA A 282 -23.72 -17.97 -2.95
C ALA A 282 -22.30 -18.11 -3.53
N PRO A 283 -22.18 -18.34 -4.86
CA PRO A 283 -20.89 -18.52 -5.50
C PRO A 283 -19.97 -17.33 -5.22
N LEU A 284 -18.67 -17.60 -5.06
CA LEU A 284 -17.69 -16.55 -4.83
C LEU A 284 -17.57 -15.68 -6.11
N PRO A 285 -17.72 -14.36 -6.01
CA PRO A 285 -17.74 -13.50 -7.19
C PRO A 285 -16.39 -13.49 -7.90
N GLY A 286 -16.42 -13.66 -9.23
CA GLY A 286 -15.22 -13.60 -10.07
C GLY A 286 -14.14 -14.61 -9.65
N PHE A 287 -14.55 -15.76 -9.12
CA PHE A 287 -13.64 -16.74 -8.54
C PHE A 287 -12.77 -17.42 -9.61
N SER A 288 -11.50 -17.65 -9.29
CA SER A 288 -10.59 -18.42 -10.14
C SER A 288 -9.53 -19.12 -9.32
N VAL A 289 -9.07 -20.28 -9.81
CA VAL A 289 -7.99 -21.06 -9.20
C VAL A 289 -6.91 -21.27 -10.24
N ALA A 290 -5.65 -21.03 -9.88
CA ALA A 290 -4.51 -21.26 -10.76
C ALA A 290 -3.30 -21.76 -9.98
N ARG A 291 -2.48 -22.61 -10.60
CA ARG A 291 -1.15 -22.91 -10.07
C ARG A 291 -0.21 -21.76 -10.36
N VAL A 292 0.57 -21.38 -9.35
CA VAL A 292 1.50 -20.27 -9.45
C VAL A 292 2.86 -20.64 -8.87
N LEU A 293 3.92 -20.08 -9.46
CA LEU A 293 5.29 -20.30 -9.02
C LEU A 293 5.82 -19.04 -8.33
N ALA A 294 6.04 -19.13 -7.02
CA ALA A 294 6.58 -18.04 -6.23
C ALA A 294 8.10 -17.94 -6.39
N LEU A 295 8.61 -16.73 -6.62
CA LEU A 295 10.04 -16.44 -6.79
C LEU A 295 10.44 -15.21 -5.96
N PRO A 296 11.63 -15.19 -5.33
CA PRO A 296 12.18 -13.97 -4.77
C PRO A 296 12.25 -12.85 -5.81
N ALA A 297 11.95 -11.61 -5.40
CA ALA A 297 11.92 -10.45 -6.29
C ALA A 297 13.19 -10.26 -7.15
N GLY A 298 14.39 -10.54 -6.61
CA GLY A 298 15.64 -10.47 -7.37
C GLY A 298 15.69 -11.49 -8.51
N LEU A 299 15.41 -12.77 -8.20
CA LEU A 299 15.38 -13.84 -9.19
C LEU A 299 14.27 -13.67 -10.23
N TRP A 300 13.13 -13.10 -9.83
CA TRP A 300 12.07 -12.70 -10.74
C TRP A 300 12.58 -11.74 -11.81
N LEU A 301 13.32 -10.71 -11.41
CA LEU A 301 13.84 -9.70 -12.34
C LEU A 301 14.89 -10.30 -13.27
N GLU A 302 15.81 -11.10 -12.74
CA GLU A 302 16.83 -11.81 -13.53
C GLU A 302 16.18 -12.70 -14.59
N ARG A 303 15.22 -13.55 -14.20
CA ARG A 303 14.47 -14.42 -15.10
C ARG A 303 13.64 -13.64 -16.12
N SER A 304 12.99 -12.57 -15.66
CA SER A 304 12.16 -11.75 -16.52
C SER A 304 12.97 -11.04 -17.60
N ARG A 305 14.21 -10.64 -17.29
CA ARG A 305 15.16 -10.00 -18.20
C ARG A 305 15.83 -11.00 -19.14
N SER A 306 16.16 -12.20 -18.66
CA SER A 306 16.75 -13.26 -19.50
C SER A 306 15.76 -13.84 -20.50
N GLY A 307 14.46 -13.60 -20.30
CA GLY A 307 13.41 -14.19 -21.13
C GLY A 307 13.22 -15.69 -20.88
N ALA A 308 13.92 -16.26 -19.89
CA ALA A 308 13.73 -17.64 -19.49
C ALA A 308 12.30 -17.80 -18.96
N GLU A 309 11.52 -18.62 -19.65
CA GLU A 309 10.25 -19.05 -19.10
C GLU A 309 10.52 -19.84 -17.81
N ALA A 310 9.71 -19.60 -16.80
CA ALA A 310 9.78 -20.36 -15.56
C ALA A 310 9.44 -21.80 -15.90
N SER A 311 10.45 -22.65 -16.08
CA SER A 311 10.21 -24.08 -16.26
C SER A 311 9.55 -24.60 -15.00
N GLU A 312 8.34 -25.15 -15.12
CA GLU A 312 7.56 -25.75 -14.02
C GLU A 312 8.28 -26.95 -13.37
N THR A 313 9.37 -27.42 -13.97
CA THR A 313 10.15 -28.54 -13.47
C THR A 313 11.26 -28.08 -12.53
N ALA A 314 10.96 -28.00 -11.23
CA ALA A 314 11.86 -28.46 -10.15
C ALA A 314 11.33 -28.14 -8.75
N GLY A 315 10.59 -29.08 -8.17
CA GLY A 315 10.58 -29.25 -6.72
C GLY A 315 11.88 -29.94 -6.29
N GLY A 316 12.81 -29.18 -5.74
CA GLY A 316 14.06 -29.70 -5.18
C GLY A 316 14.45 -28.91 -3.94
N LEU A 317 14.90 -29.60 -2.89
CA LEU A 317 15.50 -28.99 -1.70
C LEU A 317 16.63 -28.04 -2.13
N GLY A 318 16.55 -26.78 -1.70
CA GLY A 318 17.56 -25.75 -1.99
C GLY A 318 17.25 -24.82 -3.16
N ARG A 319 16.16 -25.02 -3.92
CA ARG A 319 15.70 -24.02 -4.89
C ARG A 319 14.80 -22.97 -4.23
N PRO A 320 14.97 -21.67 -4.58
CA PRO A 320 14.17 -20.58 -4.02
C PRO A 320 12.73 -20.53 -4.58
N GLU A 321 12.41 -21.37 -5.56
CA GLU A 321 11.12 -21.39 -6.25
C GLU A 321 10.15 -22.30 -5.50
N ARG A 322 8.93 -21.82 -5.26
CA ARG A 322 7.94 -22.58 -4.48
C ARG A 322 6.62 -22.67 -5.25
N PRO A 323 6.08 -23.87 -5.48
CA PRO A 323 4.77 -24.02 -6.10
C PRO A 323 3.69 -23.66 -5.08
N TYR A 324 2.75 -22.82 -5.49
CA TYR A 324 1.54 -22.48 -4.74
C TYR A 324 0.32 -22.74 -5.62
N LEU A 325 -0.79 -23.06 -4.97
CA LEU A 325 -2.11 -22.93 -5.54
C LEU A 325 -2.67 -21.57 -5.14
N ARG A 326 -3.11 -20.78 -6.12
CA ARG A 326 -3.75 -19.48 -5.89
C ARG A 326 -5.24 -19.64 -6.14
N ALA A 327 -6.05 -19.42 -5.11
CA ALA A 327 -7.46 -19.09 -5.27
C ALA A 327 -7.64 -17.57 -5.20
N GLN A 328 -8.47 -17.01 -6.06
CA GLN A 328 -8.72 -15.59 -6.15
C GLN A 328 -10.22 -15.34 -6.25
N CYS A 329 -10.73 -14.41 -5.45
CA CYS A 329 -12.07 -13.86 -5.50
C CYS A 329 -12.00 -12.37 -5.90
N VAL A 330 -12.82 -11.94 -6.85
CA VAL A 330 -12.86 -10.57 -7.37
C VAL A 330 -14.27 -10.02 -7.17
N SER A 331 -14.45 -9.15 -6.18
CA SER A 331 -15.74 -8.60 -5.76
C SER A 331 -15.77 -7.07 -5.90
N TRP A 332 -16.93 -6.46 -5.60
CA TRP A 332 -17.10 -5.00 -5.66
C TRP A 332 -16.70 -4.40 -7.01
N GLN A 333 -17.16 -5.01 -8.10
CA GLN A 333 -16.83 -4.61 -9.48
C GLN A 333 -15.31 -4.61 -9.76
N GLY A 334 -14.60 -5.48 -9.04
CA GLY A 334 -13.16 -5.62 -9.12
C GLY A 334 -12.39 -4.70 -8.20
N GLN A 335 -13.01 -3.82 -7.41
CA GLN A 335 -12.32 -2.96 -6.44
C GLN A 335 -11.66 -3.77 -5.34
N LEU A 336 -12.32 -4.82 -4.88
CA LEU A 336 -11.81 -5.71 -3.86
C LEU A 336 -11.33 -7.02 -4.51
N VAL A 337 -10.09 -7.40 -4.25
CA VAL A 337 -9.55 -8.69 -4.69
C VAL A 337 -8.96 -9.41 -3.49
N VAL A 338 -9.45 -10.62 -3.25
CA VAL A 338 -8.94 -11.50 -2.19
C VAL A 338 -8.23 -12.67 -2.86
N SER A 339 -6.98 -12.91 -2.50
CA SER A 339 -6.18 -14.02 -3.01
C SER A 339 -5.71 -14.89 -1.84
N LEU A 340 -5.99 -16.18 -1.89
CA LEU A 340 -5.45 -17.17 -0.97
C LEU A 340 -4.37 -17.98 -1.69
N PHE A 341 -3.13 -17.89 -1.21
CA PHE A 341 -2.05 -18.75 -1.69
C PHE A 341 -1.88 -19.93 -0.73
N VAL A 342 -1.97 -21.14 -1.27
CA VAL A 342 -1.88 -22.40 -0.56
C VAL A 342 -0.61 -23.11 -1.00
N HIS A 343 0.23 -23.49 -0.05
CA HIS A 343 1.37 -24.36 -0.28
C HIS A 343 1.28 -25.55 0.66
N ALA A 344 1.63 -26.73 0.14
CA ALA A 344 1.69 -27.94 0.93
C ALA A 344 3.05 -28.60 0.70
N ALA A 345 3.68 -29.04 1.79
CA ALA A 345 4.91 -29.80 1.77
C ALA A 345 4.77 -31.02 2.68
N LEU A 346 5.23 -32.18 2.20
CA LEU A 346 5.27 -33.43 2.97
C LEU A 346 6.71 -33.67 3.40
N GLN A 347 7.02 -33.47 4.68
CA GLN A 347 8.38 -33.56 5.21
C GLN A 347 8.41 -34.37 6.49
N ALA A 348 9.29 -35.37 6.56
CA ALA A 348 9.54 -36.17 7.76
C ALA A 348 8.30 -36.80 8.42
N GLY A 349 7.29 -37.17 7.63
CA GLY A 349 6.03 -37.71 8.17
C GLY A 349 5.06 -36.65 8.70
N GLU A 350 5.31 -35.37 8.42
CA GLU A 350 4.40 -34.26 8.71
C GLU A 350 3.92 -33.62 7.41
N LEU A 351 2.65 -33.24 7.38
CA LEU A 351 2.08 -32.34 6.39
C LEU A 351 2.21 -30.90 6.90
N ARG A 352 3.00 -30.08 6.21
CA ARG A 352 3.07 -28.64 6.41
C ARG A 352 2.19 -27.94 5.39
N LEU A 353 1.10 -27.36 5.85
CA LEU A 353 0.18 -26.55 5.05
C LEU A 353 0.41 -25.07 5.38
N THR A 354 0.68 -24.25 4.37
CA THR A 354 0.86 -22.80 4.51
C THR A 354 -0.22 -22.07 3.73
N LEU A 355 -1.01 -21.27 4.43
CA LEU A 355 -2.10 -20.46 3.89
C LEU A 355 -1.75 -18.98 4.03
N LEU A 356 -1.64 -18.27 2.90
CA LEU A 356 -1.26 -16.86 2.85
C LEU A 356 -2.42 -16.05 2.23
N PRO A 357 -3.35 -15.54 3.07
CA PRO A 357 -4.41 -14.68 2.58
C PRO A 357 -3.88 -13.26 2.31
N GLN A 358 -4.15 -12.77 1.11
CA GLN A 358 -3.83 -11.41 0.69
C GLN A 358 -5.06 -10.69 0.18
N VAL A 359 -5.22 -9.44 0.57
CA VAL A 359 -6.32 -8.57 0.18
C VAL A 359 -5.74 -7.35 -0.52
N MET A 360 -6.14 -7.15 -1.76
CA MET A 360 -5.90 -5.93 -2.51
C MET A 360 -7.06 -4.97 -2.24
N ALA A 361 -6.74 -3.86 -1.58
CA ALA A 361 -7.71 -2.82 -1.29
C ALA A 361 -8.21 -2.11 -2.56
N PRO A 362 -9.35 -1.40 -2.48
CA PRO A 362 -9.85 -0.55 -3.55
C PRO A 362 -8.80 0.40 -4.09
N LEU A 363 -8.98 0.81 -5.34
CA LEU A 363 -8.20 1.90 -5.89
C LEU A 363 -8.40 3.15 -5.03
N LEU A 364 -7.36 3.96 -4.93
CA LEU A 364 -7.50 5.31 -4.39
C LEU A 364 -8.69 6.02 -5.12
N PRO A 365 -9.39 6.96 -4.48
CA PRO A 365 -10.54 7.63 -5.10
C PRO A 365 -10.12 8.43 -6.34
N LEU A 366 -10.71 8.13 -7.50
CA LEU A 366 -10.36 8.78 -8.77
C LEU A 366 -10.45 10.30 -8.67
N PRO A 367 -9.57 11.05 -9.36
CA PRO A 367 -9.73 12.49 -9.47
C PRO A 367 -11.09 12.82 -10.10
N GLU A 368 -11.82 13.73 -9.46
CA GLU A 368 -13.07 14.23 -9.98
C GLU A 368 -12.91 14.75 -11.41
N PRO A 369 -13.94 14.57 -12.27
CA PRO A 369 -13.91 15.14 -13.60
C PRO A 369 -13.70 16.66 -13.51
N ALA A 370 -12.73 17.17 -14.27
CA ALA A 370 -12.52 18.60 -14.37
C ALA A 370 -13.82 19.31 -14.81
N GLY A 371 -14.09 20.46 -14.20
CA GLY A 371 -15.25 21.32 -14.47
C GLY A 371 -15.33 21.86 -15.91
N PRO A 372 -16.15 22.90 -16.17
CA PRO A 372 -16.40 23.38 -17.53
C PRO A 372 -15.11 23.80 -18.26
N ALA A 373 -14.95 23.35 -19.51
CA ALA A 373 -13.68 23.42 -20.26
C ALA A 373 -13.18 24.86 -20.52
N ALA A 374 -14.07 25.84 -20.57
CA ALA A 374 -13.73 27.23 -20.89
C ALA A 374 -12.93 27.90 -19.75
N LEU A 375 -13.44 27.84 -18.51
CA LEU A 375 -12.75 28.36 -17.32
C LEU A 375 -11.42 27.64 -17.08
N ASP A 376 -11.35 26.37 -17.46
CA ASP A 376 -10.15 25.56 -17.28
C ASP A 376 -9.12 25.71 -18.41
N GLY A 377 -9.48 26.30 -19.56
CA GLY A 377 -8.55 26.74 -20.59
C GLY A 377 -7.76 27.96 -20.14
N LEU A 378 -8.46 28.93 -19.55
CA LEU A 378 -7.86 30.13 -18.94
C LEU A 378 -6.96 29.76 -17.75
N ARG A 379 -7.42 28.87 -16.86
CA ARG A 379 -6.58 28.35 -15.76
C ARG A 379 -5.41 27.51 -16.25
N GLY A 380 -5.59 26.76 -17.34
CA GLY A 380 -4.52 25.99 -17.98
C GLY A 380 -3.42 26.89 -18.54
N ALA A 381 -3.78 28.01 -19.17
CA ALA A 381 -2.83 29.02 -19.63
C ALA A 381 -2.08 29.67 -18.44
N ALA A 382 -2.79 30.02 -17.37
CA ALA A 382 -2.16 30.51 -16.13
C ALA A 382 -1.23 29.46 -15.48
N GLY A 383 -1.64 28.19 -15.49
CA GLY A 383 -0.84 27.06 -14.97
C GLY A 383 0.38 26.75 -15.83
N LEU A 384 0.30 26.90 -17.16
CA LEU A 384 1.46 26.81 -18.05
C LEU A 384 2.48 27.91 -17.75
N TRP A 385 2.00 29.13 -17.54
CA TRP A 385 2.82 30.25 -17.07
C TRP A 385 3.50 29.91 -15.75
N LEU A 386 2.75 29.37 -14.78
CA LEU A 386 3.28 28.96 -13.49
C LEU A 386 4.27 27.76 -13.58
N MET A 387 4.07 26.84 -14.52
CA MET A 387 4.93 25.68 -14.72
C MET A 387 6.22 26.04 -15.46
N LEU A 388 6.14 26.87 -16.52
CA LEU A 388 7.30 27.44 -17.20
C LEU A 388 8.14 28.24 -16.20
N TRP A 389 7.48 29.04 -15.37
CA TRP A 389 8.07 29.76 -14.25
C TRP A 389 8.74 28.84 -13.22
N ARG A 390 8.13 27.69 -12.88
CA ARG A 390 8.74 26.69 -11.98
C ARG A 390 9.90 25.92 -12.63
N GLN A 391 9.86 25.65 -13.93
CA GLN A 391 10.99 25.03 -14.64
C GLN A 391 12.17 26.00 -14.76
N LEU A 392 11.90 27.28 -14.97
CA LEU A 392 12.91 28.34 -14.94
C LEU A 392 13.46 28.57 -13.51
N ARG A 393 12.66 28.31 -12.46
CA ARG A 393 13.07 28.46 -11.05
C ARG A 393 13.68 27.22 -10.38
N LYS A 394 13.57 26.01 -10.95
CA LYS A 394 14.11 24.81 -10.30
C LYS A 394 15.59 24.63 -10.62
N ALA A 395 16.45 24.98 -9.64
CA ALA A 395 17.54 24.08 -9.23
C ALA A 395 16.95 22.67 -9.15
N PRO A 396 17.65 21.62 -9.62
CA PRO A 396 17.09 20.27 -9.70
C PRO A 396 16.61 19.89 -8.31
N ALA A 397 15.31 20.09 -8.06
CA ALA A 397 14.61 19.46 -6.98
C ALA A 397 14.80 18.01 -7.33
N ARG A 398 15.79 17.40 -6.68
CA ARG A 398 16.05 15.99 -6.60
C ARG A 398 14.77 15.46 -5.96
N GLU A 399 13.73 15.38 -6.79
CA GLU A 399 12.56 14.56 -6.59
C GLU A 399 13.21 13.25 -6.23
N SER A 400 13.21 12.97 -4.92
CA SER A 400 14.02 11.94 -4.29
C SER A 400 13.94 10.76 -5.21
N ASP A 401 15.05 10.56 -5.92
CA ASP A 401 15.08 9.65 -7.06
C ASP A 401 14.57 8.35 -6.47
N PRO A 402 13.51 7.75 -7.01
CA PRO A 402 13.04 6.45 -6.55
C PRO A 402 14.05 5.37 -6.95
N ALA A 403 15.34 5.63 -6.72
CA ALA A 403 16.46 4.72 -6.68
C ALA A 403 16.19 3.52 -5.75
N GLU A 404 15.15 3.58 -4.93
CA GLU A 404 14.68 2.50 -4.06
C GLU A 404 13.50 1.68 -4.64
N ARG A 405 13.20 1.79 -5.94
CA ARG A 405 12.29 0.86 -6.61
C ARG A 405 12.92 0.34 -7.89
N ASP A 406 13.99 -0.44 -7.76
CA ASP A 406 14.45 -1.33 -8.83
C ASP A 406 13.74 -2.70 -8.83
N GLY A 407 12.81 -2.89 -7.90
CA GLY A 407 12.02 -4.12 -7.73
C GLY A 407 10.91 -4.34 -8.79
N PRO A 408 10.29 -5.53 -8.77
CA PRO A 408 9.06 -5.81 -9.50
C PRO A 408 7.96 -4.78 -9.16
N LEU A 409 7.12 -4.45 -10.13
CA LEU A 409 6.14 -3.38 -10.06
C LEU A 409 4.75 -3.87 -10.45
N SER A 410 3.81 -3.79 -9.50
CA SER A 410 2.37 -3.89 -9.78
C SER A 410 1.77 -2.51 -9.88
N LEU A 411 1.16 -2.20 -11.03
CA LEU A 411 0.46 -0.93 -11.23
C LEU A 411 -0.73 -0.78 -10.28
N ARG A 412 -1.47 -1.86 -10.04
CA ARG A 412 -2.62 -1.84 -9.12
C ARG A 412 -2.20 -1.68 -7.67
N ASP A 413 -1.23 -2.46 -7.20
CA ASP A 413 -0.72 -2.34 -5.82
C ASP A 413 -0.20 -0.92 -5.53
N ALA A 414 0.45 -0.30 -6.50
CA ALA A 414 0.95 1.07 -6.38
C ALA A 414 -0.14 2.15 -6.34
N LEU A 415 -1.39 1.82 -6.71
CA LEU A 415 -2.54 2.73 -6.81
C LEU A 415 -3.72 2.33 -5.90
N SER A 416 -3.61 1.21 -5.20
CA SER A 416 -4.57 0.79 -4.18
C SER A 416 -4.37 1.56 -2.88
N LEU A 417 -5.44 1.69 -2.11
CA LEU A 417 -5.38 2.15 -0.73
C LEU A 417 -4.47 1.21 0.09
N PRO A 418 -3.81 1.72 1.15
CA PRO A 418 -3.00 0.87 2.01
C PRO A 418 -3.84 -0.20 2.72
N GLU A 419 -5.10 0.11 3.03
CA GLU A 419 -6.06 -0.73 3.74
C GLU A 419 -7.48 -0.55 3.17
N VAL A 420 -8.37 -1.51 3.45
CA VAL A 420 -9.78 -1.43 3.09
C VAL A 420 -10.49 -0.55 4.13
N SER A 421 -10.84 0.68 3.74
CA SER A 421 -11.45 1.66 4.64
C SER A 421 -12.96 1.44 4.85
N ASP A 422 -13.65 0.91 3.85
CA ASP A 422 -15.09 0.67 3.92
C ASP A 422 -15.39 -0.58 4.77
N LEU A 423 -16.33 -0.43 5.71
CA LEU A 423 -16.67 -1.48 6.68
C LEU A 423 -17.23 -2.74 5.99
N HIS A 424 -18.09 -2.58 4.99
CA HIS A 424 -18.71 -3.71 4.29
C HIS A 424 -17.69 -4.42 3.40
N GLN A 425 -16.85 -3.67 2.70
CA GLN A 425 -15.76 -4.27 1.92
C GLN A 425 -14.77 -5.03 2.80
N LYS A 426 -14.46 -4.50 3.99
CA LYS A 426 -13.59 -5.19 4.94
C LYS A 426 -14.24 -6.49 5.44
N GLY A 427 -15.51 -6.44 5.83
CA GLY A 427 -16.27 -7.61 6.25
C GLY A 427 -16.36 -8.68 5.15
N ASP A 428 -16.62 -8.28 3.90
CA ASP A 428 -16.60 -9.19 2.76
C ASP A 428 -15.21 -9.77 2.49
N ALA A 429 -14.15 -8.98 2.64
CA ALA A 429 -12.78 -9.46 2.47
C ALA A 429 -12.46 -10.57 3.48
N GLU A 430 -12.79 -10.34 4.75
CA GLU A 430 -12.60 -11.30 5.84
C GLU A 430 -13.44 -12.57 5.61
N ARG A 431 -14.72 -12.41 5.28
CA ARG A 431 -15.61 -13.52 4.95
C ARG A 431 -15.08 -14.37 3.78
N HIS A 432 -14.61 -13.75 2.69
CA HIS A 432 -14.05 -14.48 1.57
C HIS A 432 -12.79 -15.26 1.94
N VAL A 433 -11.92 -14.69 2.78
CA VAL A 433 -10.73 -15.39 3.29
C VAL A 433 -11.16 -16.62 4.09
N GLU A 434 -12.10 -16.45 5.03
CA GLU A 434 -12.56 -17.53 5.90
C GLU A 434 -13.22 -18.67 5.11
N LEU A 435 -14.08 -18.34 4.14
CA LEU A 435 -14.68 -19.32 3.24
C LEU A 435 -13.62 -20.11 2.45
N MET A 436 -12.66 -19.42 1.84
CA MET A 436 -11.59 -20.11 1.08
C MET A 436 -10.72 -20.98 1.99
N GLN A 437 -10.38 -20.50 3.20
CA GLN A 437 -9.59 -21.28 4.16
C GLN A 437 -10.36 -22.52 4.63
N ALA A 438 -11.65 -22.38 4.97
CA ALA A 438 -12.49 -23.50 5.36
C ALA A 438 -12.58 -24.58 4.27
N VAL A 439 -12.74 -24.17 3.01
CA VAL A 439 -12.74 -25.11 1.87
C VAL A 439 -11.42 -25.85 1.74
N VAL A 440 -10.29 -25.15 1.88
CA VAL A 440 -8.95 -25.79 1.84
C VAL A 440 -8.81 -26.82 2.97
N LEU A 441 -9.15 -26.45 4.19
CA LEU A 441 -9.01 -27.33 5.36
C LEU A 441 -9.92 -28.57 5.23
N ASN A 442 -11.17 -28.38 4.82
CA ASN A 442 -12.11 -29.48 4.59
C ASN A 442 -11.64 -30.42 3.46
N ALA A 443 -11.01 -29.87 2.40
CA ALA A 443 -10.46 -30.66 1.31
C ALA A 443 -9.24 -31.48 1.76
N VAL A 444 -8.37 -30.90 2.60
CA VAL A 444 -7.21 -31.59 3.19
C VAL A 444 -7.70 -32.71 4.11
N GLU A 445 -8.63 -32.41 5.01
CA GLU A 445 -9.20 -33.37 5.96
C GLU A 445 -9.85 -34.56 5.23
N ALA A 446 -10.72 -34.30 4.25
CA ALA A 446 -11.37 -35.33 3.46
C ALA A 446 -10.38 -36.18 2.65
N LEU A 447 -9.25 -35.60 2.22
CA LEU A 447 -8.21 -36.37 1.52
C LEU A 447 -7.40 -37.23 2.49
N LEU A 448 -7.02 -36.69 3.64
CA LEU A 448 -6.31 -37.45 4.68
C LEU A 448 -7.13 -38.64 5.17
N GLU A 449 -8.43 -38.44 5.41
CA GLU A 449 -9.35 -39.51 5.78
C GLU A 449 -9.43 -40.62 4.72
N ARG A 450 -9.51 -40.24 3.43
CA ARG A 450 -9.52 -41.21 2.31
C ARG A 450 -8.24 -42.04 2.26
N HIS A 451 -7.09 -41.45 2.60
CA HIS A 451 -5.80 -42.14 2.66
C HIS A 451 -5.55 -42.89 3.97
N GLY A 452 -6.49 -42.83 4.93
CA GLY A 452 -6.41 -43.54 6.21
C GLY A 452 -5.56 -42.85 7.28
N PHE A 453 -5.28 -41.55 7.15
CA PHE A 453 -4.61 -40.76 8.17
C PHE A 453 -5.59 -40.24 9.23
N ALA A 454 -5.10 -40.03 10.45
CA ALA A 454 -5.85 -39.41 11.54
C ALA A 454 -6.14 -37.93 11.21
N THR A 455 -7.39 -37.51 11.37
CA THR A 455 -7.85 -36.14 11.10
C THR A 455 -8.11 -35.31 12.35
N GLU A 456 -7.82 -35.85 13.54
CA GLU A 456 -8.09 -35.23 14.84
C GLU A 456 -7.52 -33.79 14.95
N ALA A 457 -6.35 -33.54 14.34
CA ALA A 457 -5.73 -32.21 14.31
C ALA A 457 -6.56 -31.15 13.56
N PHE A 458 -7.49 -31.54 12.69
CA PHE A 458 -8.40 -30.65 11.97
C PHE A 458 -9.77 -30.50 12.63
N SER A 459 -10.14 -31.41 13.55
CA SER A 459 -11.45 -31.42 14.18
C SER A 459 -11.66 -30.27 15.19
N ASP A 460 -10.59 -29.71 15.75
CA ASP A 460 -10.60 -28.51 16.62
C ASP A 460 -10.71 -27.18 15.82
N ARG A 461 -11.66 -27.14 14.89
CA ARG A 461 -11.92 -26.01 13.95
C ARG A 461 -12.01 -24.60 14.58
N PRO A 462 -12.57 -24.39 15.79
CA PRO A 462 -12.70 -23.04 16.35
C PRO A 462 -11.36 -22.41 16.76
N THR A 463 -10.38 -23.23 17.12
CA THR A 463 -9.13 -22.77 17.76
C THR A 463 -8.08 -22.36 16.73
N VAL A 464 -8.06 -22.98 15.55
CA VAL A 464 -7.03 -22.74 14.52
C VAL A 464 -7.35 -21.52 13.63
N ILE A 465 -8.63 -21.21 13.42
CA ILE A 465 -9.06 -20.06 12.61
C ILE A 465 -9.07 -18.76 13.44
N ASN A 466 -9.24 -18.86 14.76
CA ASN A 466 -9.20 -17.73 15.71
C ASN A 466 -7.95 -17.72 16.61
N SER A 467 -6.92 -18.53 16.34
CA SER A 467 -5.64 -18.37 17.06
C SER A 467 -4.97 -17.08 16.61
N ILE A 468 -5.38 -15.97 17.20
CA ILE A 468 -4.44 -14.93 17.57
C ILE A 468 -3.46 -15.66 18.50
N GLN A 469 -2.37 -16.18 17.92
CA GLN A 469 -1.22 -16.64 18.69
C GLN A 469 -0.63 -15.41 19.37
N VAL A 470 -1.17 -15.08 20.54
CA VAL A 470 -0.47 -14.25 21.52
C VAL A 470 0.60 -15.17 22.11
N VAL A 471 1.71 -15.33 21.39
CA VAL A 471 2.93 -15.90 21.97
C VAL A 471 3.54 -14.79 22.80
N GLY A 472 3.20 -14.79 24.09
CA GLY A 472 3.86 -14.03 25.12
C GLY A 472 3.91 -14.90 26.37
N ASP A 473 5.07 -14.93 27.03
CA ASP A 473 5.29 -15.62 28.30
C ASP A 473 4.48 -14.93 29.41
N ASN A 474 3.16 -15.16 29.44
CA ASN A 474 2.26 -14.63 30.45
C ASN A 474 2.10 -15.64 31.58
N ASN A 475 2.61 -15.31 32.77
CA ASN A 475 2.35 -16.03 34.02
C ASN A 475 1.02 -15.64 34.70
N ALA A 476 0.04 -15.11 33.96
CA ALA A 476 -1.28 -14.80 34.48
C ALA A 476 -2.32 -15.81 33.98
N PRO A 477 -3.29 -16.24 34.83
CA PRO A 477 -4.34 -17.15 34.41
C PRO A 477 -5.22 -16.49 33.34
N ILE A 478 -5.20 -17.03 32.13
CA ILE A 478 -6.06 -16.60 31.03
C ILE A 478 -7.49 -17.05 31.34
N GLN A 479 -8.35 -16.11 31.75
CA GLN A 479 -9.80 -16.34 31.74
C GLN A 479 -10.32 -16.10 30.32
N LEU A 480 -10.51 -17.18 29.57
CA LEU A 480 -11.29 -17.16 28.35
C LEU A 480 -12.76 -17.00 28.71
N ALA A 481 -13.39 -15.93 28.23
CA ALA A 481 -14.84 -15.74 28.29
C ALA A 481 -15.53 -16.63 27.25
N ALA A 482 -15.43 -17.93 27.44
CA ALA A 482 -16.32 -18.96 26.90
C ALA A 482 -16.31 -20.07 27.94
N GLY A 483 -17.40 -20.19 28.70
CA GLY A 483 -17.46 -20.97 29.93
C GLY A 483 -17.06 -22.43 29.74
N LEU A 484 -15.82 -22.76 30.09
CA LEU A 484 -15.31 -24.08 30.46
C LEU A 484 -14.09 -23.87 31.36
N THR A 485 -14.21 -24.26 32.63
CA THR A 485 -13.13 -24.21 33.63
C THR A 485 -12.16 -25.39 33.44
N LEU A 486 -10.91 -25.11 33.06
CA LEU A 486 -9.81 -26.08 33.17
C LEU A 486 -9.11 -25.88 34.52
N THR A 487 -9.40 -26.76 35.47
CA THR A 487 -8.62 -26.92 36.71
C THR A 487 -7.39 -27.80 36.46
N GLN A 488 -6.26 -27.40 37.05
CA GLN A 488 -4.97 -28.10 37.19
C GLN A 488 -3.95 -27.96 36.04
N VAL A 489 -3.00 -27.03 36.24
CA VAL A 489 -1.58 -27.26 35.93
C VAL A 489 -0.80 -26.96 37.21
N ALA A 490 -0.15 -27.98 37.78
CA ALA A 490 0.75 -27.85 38.92
C ALA A 490 2.13 -27.37 38.43
N GLN A 491 2.63 -26.25 38.96
CA GLN A 491 4.01 -25.82 38.75
C GLN A 491 4.92 -26.47 39.80
N THR A 492 5.89 -27.25 39.35
CA THR A 492 6.95 -27.81 40.19
C THR A 492 8.04 -26.74 40.39
N ALA A 493 8.27 -26.32 41.64
CA ALA A 493 9.32 -25.38 41.99
C ALA A 493 10.70 -26.06 42.01
N LEU A 494 11.72 -25.40 41.43
CA LEU A 494 13.12 -25.83 41.45
C LEU A 494 13.84 -25.31 42.70
N MET A 495 14.53 -26.21 43.40
CA MET A 495 15.41 -25.94 44.55
C MET A 495 16.68 -25.16 44.16
N PRO A 496 17.27 -24.36 45.07
CA PRO A 496 18.54 -23.67 44.83
C PRO A 496 19.76 -24.59 45.06
N PRO A 497 20.93 -24.29 44.46
CA PRO A 497 22.13 -25.12 44.54
C PRO A 497 22.95 -24.86 45.82
N PRO A 498 23.75 -25.84 46.29
CA PRO A 498 24.64 -25.67 47.44
C PRO A 498 25.98 -25.01 47.08
N PRO A 499 26.71 -24.43 48.07
CA PRO A 499 27.93 -23.67 47.84
C PRO A 499 29.17 -24.56 47.61
N ALA A 500 30.10 -24.02 46.81
CA ALA A 500 31.36 -24.65 46.44
C ALA A 500 32.38 -24.69 47.59
N SER A 501 33.06 -25.83 47.73
CA SER A 501 34.26 -26.00 48.55
C SER A 501 35.50 -26.12 47.66
N THR A 502 36.52 -25.36 48.05
CA THR A 502 37.87 -25.29 47.51
C THR A 502 38.71 -26.44 48.03
N GLU A 503 39.37 -27.20 47.16
CA GLU A 503 40.62 -27.91 47.51
C GLU A 503 41.41 -28.24 46.23
N GLY A 504 42.69 -27.84 46.21
CA GLY A 504 43.61 -28.12 45.12
C GLY A 504 44.40 -29.41 45.32
N VAL A 505 45.21 -29.80 44.31
CA VAL A 505 46.57 -30.39 44.44
C VAL A 505 47.13 -30.85 43.06
N LEU A 506 48.38 -30.42 42.82
CA LEU A 506 49.54 -30.86 42.01
C LEU A 506 49.47 -31.53 40.59
N MET A 507 50.08 -30.80 39.62
CA MET A 507 51.32 -31.07 38.82
C MET A 507 51.56 -32.35 37.96
N SER A 508 51.63 -32.12 36.62
CA SER A 508 52.69 -32.47 35.61
C SER A 508 52.87 -33.92 35.04
N PRO A 509 53.60 -34.13 33.90
CA PRO A 509 53.63 -33.42 32.59
C PRO A 509 53.76 -34.36 31.33
N GLY A 510 53.65 -33.83 30.09
CA GLY A 510 54.17 -34.53 28.88
C GLY A 510 53.67 -34.10 27.47
N PHE A 511 54.44 -33.21 26.81
CA PHE A 511 54.69 -32.89 25.37
C PHE A 511 53.93 -33.57 24.18
N PRO A 512 54.01 -33.04 22.90
CA PRO A 512 54.62 -31.79 22.41
C PRO A 512 53.73 -30.91 21.49
N ARG A 513 54.24 -29.69 21.30
CA ARG A 513 53.81 -28.59 20.41
C ARG A 513 53.70 -28.96 18.92
N ARG A 514 52.71 -28.37 18.25
CA ARG A 514 52.78 -27.98 16.82
C ARG A 514 52.27 -26.54 16.69
N ASP A 515 53.09 -25.70 16.06
CA ASP A 515 52.84 -24.28 15.77
C ASP A 515 51.89 -24.06 14.56
N PRO A 516 51.39 -22.83 14.36
CA PRO A 516 50.03 -22.59 13.90
C PRO A 516 49.92 -22.21 12.41
N SER A 517 48.70 -22.35 11.86
CA SER A 517 48.27 -21.76 10.60
C SER A 517 46.78 -21.38 10.68
N PRO A 518 46.31 -20.44 9.84
CA PRO A 518 45.67 -19.23 10.32
C PRO A 518 44.15 -19.34 10.46
N GLU A 519 43.66 -18.67 11.51
CA GLU A 519 42.42 -17.90 11.59
C GLU A 519 41.28 -18.24 10.60
N PRO A 520 40.25 -18.99 11.04
CA PRO A 520 38.95 -18.91 10.41
C PRO A 520 38.15 -17.75 11.00
N ALA A 521 37.61 -16.93 10.10
CA ALA A 521 36.77 -15.78 10.37
C ALA A 521 35.66 -16.07 11.39
N GLN A 522 35.46 -15.09 12.26
CA GLN A 522 34.39 -15.01 13.25
C GLN A 522 33.02 -15.29 12.63
N SER A 523 32.35 -16.31 13.14
CA SER A 523 30.91 -16.49 12.98
C SER A 523 30.18 -15.44 13.83
N PRO A 524 29.29 -14.60 13.28
CA PRO A 524 28.43 -13.77 14.11
C PRO A 524 27.34 -14.66 14.72
N GLY A 525 27.57 -15.10 15.95
CA GLY A 525 26.52 -15.65 16.79
C GLY A 525 25.55 -14.53 17.20
N SER A 526 24.39 -14.43 16.55
CA SER A 526 23.30 -13.60 17.04
C SER A 526 22.56 -14.33 18.17
N GLY A 527 23.15 -14.32 19.36
CA GLY A 527 22.40 -14.54 20.59
C GLY A 527 21.53 -13.31 20.84
N ILE A 528 20.26 -13.37 20.43
CA ILE A 528 19.26 -12.38 20.83
C ILE A 528 18.87 -12.74 22.27
N SER A 529 19.48 -12.04 23.23
CA SER A 529 19.00 -11.95 24.60
C SER A 529 17.83 -10.97 24.62
N ILE A 530 16.62 -11.48 24.88
CA ILE A 530 15.47 -10.65 25.26
C ILE A 530 15.30 -10.84 26.77
N GLY A 531 15.92 -9.93 27.52
CA GLY A 531 15.53 -9.64 28.89
C GLY A 531 14.61 -8.43 28.87
N GLY A 532 13.42 -8.56 29.47
CA GLY A 532 12.49 -7.46 29.66
C GLY A 532 11.36 -7.87 30.59
N ASP A 533 11.35 -7.28 31.79
CA ASP A 533 10.28 -7.39 32.78
C ASP A 533 8.94 -6.90 32.20
N ASN A 534 7.89 -7.70 32.39
CA ASN A 534 6.56 -7.44 31.87
C ASN A 534 5.55 -7.34 33.03
N SER A 535 4.97 -6.16 33.25
CA SER A 535 3.88 -5.93 34.20
C SER A 535 2.84 -4.95 33.61
N GLY A 536 1.70 -5.47 33.19
CA GLY A 536 0.53 -4.65 32.82
C GLY A 536 -0.48 -5.31 31.88
N THR A 537 -1.76 -5.16 32.20
CA THR A 537 -2.95 -5.77 31.59
C THR A 537 -3.34 -5.17 30.24
N ALA A 538 -3.61 -6.01 29.24
CA ALA A 538 -4.22 -5.60 27.96
C ALA A 538 -5.75 -5.71 28.04
N GLN A 539 -6.46 -4.57 27.92
CA GLN A 539 -7.88 -4.54 27.58
C GLN A 539 -8.02 -4.55 26.05
N ASN A 540 -8.77 -5.52 25.52
CA ASN A 540 -9.13 -5.58 24.11
C ASN A 540 -10.17 -4.52 23.78
N VAL A 541 -9.81 -3.53 22.95
CA VAL A 541 -10.77 -2.71 22.21
C VAL A 541 -10.54 -2.95 20.72
N ALA A 542 -11.40 -3.77 20.12
CA ALA A 542 -11.45 -3.92 18.67
C ALA A 542 -12.21 -2.72 18.08
N GLY A 543 -11.57 -1.90 17.24
CA GLY A 543 -12.30 -0.97 16.37
C GLY A 543 -11.68 0.35 15.95
N HIS A 544 -10.55 0.81 16.50
CA HIS A 544 -10.00 2.12 16.15
C HIS A 544 -8.52 2.12 15.73
N CYS A 545 -8.23 2.88 14.66
CA CYS A 545 -6.89 3.13 14.15
C CYS A 545 -6.19 4.12 15.09
N LEU A 546 -5.25 3.62 15.89
CA LEU A 546 -4.47 4.45 16.79
C LEU A 546 -3.29 5.08 16.02
N SER A 547 -3.45 6.32 15.56
CA SER A 547 -2.30 7.18 15.25
C SER A 547 -1.94 7.98 16.50
N HIS A 548 -0.68 7.92 16.93
CA HIS A 548 -0.15 8.47 18.19
C HIS A 548 -0.46 7.64 19.44
N VAL A 549 0.00 6.38 19.46
CA VAL A 549 0.12 5.62 20.71
C VAL A 549 1.30 6.17 21.50
N THR A 550 1.02 6.96 22.53
CA THR A 550 1.99 7.27 23.58
C THR A 550 1.90 6.13 24.61
N GLN A 551 2.82 5.16 24.54
CA GLN A 551 2.93 4.14 25.57
C GLN A 551 3.56 4.77 26.82
N THR A 552 2.76 4.97 27.87
CA THR A 552 3.29 5.21 29.22
C THR A 552 3.32 3.87 29.95
N SER A 553 4.51 3.42 30.34
CA SER A 553 4.66 2.20 31.12
C SER A 553 3.99 2.37 32.49
N THR A 554 3.00 1.54 32.82
CA THR A 554 2.52 1.39 34.19
C THR A 554 3.46 0.47 34.97
N GLY A 555 4.72 0.89 35.09
CA GLY A 555 5.50 0.47 36.26
C GLY A 555 4.85 1.07 37.50
N GLN A 556 4.97 0.42 38.64
CA GLN A 556 4.46 0.86 39.94
C GLN A 556 5.21 2.10 40.49
N GLY A 557 5.63 3.00 39.59
CA GLY A 557 6.34 4.24 39.86
C GLY A 557 5.42 5.43 39.58
N SER A 558 5.56 6.48 40.38
CA SER A 558 4.86 7.75 40.18
C SER A 558 5.10 8.29 38.77
N VAL A 559 4.04 8.67 38.06
CA VAL A 559 4.15 9.37 36.77
C VAL A 559 4.97 10.64 36.99
N PRO A 560 6.09 10.85 36.26
CA PRO A 560 6.88 12.06 36.41
C PRO A 560 6.05 13.27 35.97
N LEU A 561 6.14 14.39 36.71
CA LEU A 561 5.37 15.60 36.47
C LEU A 561 5.54 16.13 35.03
N ASP A 562 6.72 15.94 34.43
CA ASP A 562 7.01 16.33 33.03
C ASP A 562 6.12 15.58 32.01
N SER A 563 5.79 14.32 32.28
CA SER A 563 4.86 13.56 31.42
C SER A 563 3.44 14.11 31.51
N LEU A 564 3.03 14.56 32.69
CA LEU A 564 1.73 15.18 32.90
C LEU A 564 1.65 16.55 32.20
N ALA A 565 2.70 17.36 32.26
CA ALA A 565 2.81 18.62 31.51
C ALA A 565 2.77 18.40 29.99
N THR A 566 3.43 17.35 29.49
CA THR A 566 3.41 16.99 28.06
C THR A 566 2.00 16.57 27.60
N LEU A 567 1.32 15.73 28.39
CA LEU A 567 -0.06 15.31 28.12
C LEU A 567 -1.03 16.50 28.16
N LEU A 568 -0.85 17.43 29.11
CA LEU A 568 -1.66 18.64 29.20
C LEU A 568 -1.48 19.54 27.97
N THR A 569 -0.26 19.67 27.47
CA THR A 569 0.04 20.44 26.23
C THR A 569 -0.61 19.81 25.00
N ALA A 570 -0.53 18.47 24.89
CA ALA A 570 -1.20 17.74 23.80
C ALA A 570 -2.72 17.91 23.87
N PHE A 571 -3.30 17.81 25.06
CA PHE A 571 -4.74 17.99 25.27
C PHE A 571 -5.22 19.40 24.89
N ARG A 572 -4.47 20.46 25.24
CA ARG A 572 -4.77 21.84 24.81
C ARG A 572 -4.73 22.00 23.29
N THR A 573 -3.71 21.40 22.65
CA THR A 573 -3.58 21.44 21.19
C THR A 573 -4.78 20.78 20.51
N ASP A 574 -5.31 19.69 21.09
CA ASP A 574 -6.50 19.01 20.57
C ASP A 574 -7.80 19.78 20.86
N ILE A 575 -7.92 20.49 21.99
CA ILE A 575 -9.04 21.42 22.26
C ILE A 575 -9.07 22.54 21.20
N ASP A 576 -7.91 23.13 20.88
CA ASP A 576 -7.83 24.22 19.89
C ASP A 576 -8.12 23.73 18.47
N ARG A 577 -7.63 22.54 18.11
CA ARG A 577 -7.92 21.92 16.81
C ARG A 577 -9.40 21.60 16.63
N ASN A 578 -10.08 21.23 17.71
CA ASN A 578 -11.47 20.77 17.68
C ASN A 578 -12.48 21.79 18.25
N THR A 579 -12.10 23.06 18.44
CA THR A 579 -12.95 24.07 19.10
C THR A 579 -14.36 24.18 18.50
N ALA A 580 -14.51 24.01 17.19
CA ALA A 580 -15.81 24.07 16.51
C ALA A 580 -16.73 22.85 16.78
N LEU A 581 -16.19 21.75 17.32
CA LEU A 581 -16.90 20.50 17.59
C LEU A 581 -17.19 20.28 19.08
N LEU A 582 -16.73 21.18 19.95
CA LEU A 582 -16.89 21.08 21.40
C LEU A 582 -18.08 21.91 21.87
N THR A 583 -18.90 21.33 22.74
CA THR A 583 -20.07 22.01 23.32
C THR A 583 -19.66 23.17 24.24
N ASP A 584 -18.56 23.03 24.97
CA ASP A 584 -18.03 24.04 25.89
C ASP A 584 -16.49 24.03 25.91
N PRO A 585 -15.84 24.64 24.88
CA PRO A 585 -14.39 24.70 24.81
C PRO A 585 -13.78 25.63 25.87
N GLU A 586 -14.54 26.58 26.43
CA GLU A 586 -14.05 27.52 27.45
C GLU A 586 -13.89 26.82 28.79
N ALA A 587 -14.86 26.01 29.22
CA ALA A 587 -14.73 25.21 30.45
C ALA A 587 -13.51 24.26 30.42
N LEU A 588 -13.22 23.64 29.27
CA LEU A 588 -12.04 22.81 29.08
C LEU A 588 -10.74 23.62 29.15
N ARG A 589 -10.70 24.82 28.57
CA ARG A 589 -9.54 25.72 28.65
C ARG A 589 -9.28 26.20 30.08
N ASP A 590 -10.33 26.60 30.79
CA ASP A 590 -10.24 27.01 32.19
C ASP A 590 -9.67 25.89 33.06
N GLN A 591 -10.17 24.66 32.85
CA GLN A 591 -9.69 23.50 33.56
C GLN A 591 -8.22 23.17 33.26
N THR A 592 -7.79 23.29 32.00
CA THR A 592 -6.36 23.11 31.67
C THR A 592 -5.48 24.21 32.25
N THR A 593 -5.97 25.44 32.38
CA THR A 593 -5.26 26.56 32.98
C THR A 593 -5.07 26.38 34.48
N VAL A 594 -6.11 25.89 35.18
CA VAL A 594 -6.02 25.55 36.61
C VAL A 594 -5.01 24.42 36.85
N LEU A 595 -5.00 23.40 35.98
CA LEU A 595 -4.02 22.31 36.06
C LEU A 595 -2.59 22.78 35.78
N GLU A 596 -2.38 23.64 34.80
CA GLU A 596 -1.07 24.21 34.49
C GLU A 596 -0.53 25.06 35.65
N GLY A 597 -1.38 25.90 36.25
CA GLY A 597 -1.02 26.67 37.45
C GLY A 597 -0.62 25.77 38.61
N ALA A 598 -1.37 24.68 38.85
CA ALA A 598 -1.04 23.69 39.87
C ALA A 598 0.29 22.98 39.58
N LEU A 599 0.59 22.65 38.32
CA LEU A 599 1.84 21.98 37.94
C LEU A 599 3.07 22.88 38.03
N THR A 600 2.89 24.20 38.03
CA THR A 600 4.00 25.16 38.16
C THR A 600 4.54 25.22 39.58
N ASP A 601 3.70 24.95 40.59
CA ASP A 601 4.07 24.91 42.01
C ASP A 601 3.49 23.67 42.70
N PRO A 602 4.13 22.49 42.56
CA PRO A 602 3.65 21.24 43.11
C PRO A 602 3.71 21.18 44.65
N GLU A 603 4.46 22.09 45.30
CA GLU A 603 4.53 22.20 46.76
C GLU A 603 3.37 23.03 47.34
N SER A 604 2.61 23.74 46.51
CA SER A 604 1.47 24.53 46.96
C SER A 604 0.35 23.68 47.58
N ASP A 605 -0.29 24.21 48.62
CA ASP A 605 -1.47 23.59 49.25
C ASP A 605 -2.64 23.37 48.25
N GLY A 606 -2.63 24.11 47.13
CA GLY A 606 -3.62 24.04 46.06
C GLY A 606 -3.40 22.89 45.05
N PHE A 607 -2.22 22.26 45.03
CA PHE A 607 -1.87 21.25 44.03
C PHE A 607 -2.81 20.03 44.04
N ARG A 608 -2.92 19.34 45.18
CA ARG A 608 -3.78 18.15 45.32
C ARG A 608 -5.27 18.45 45.14
N PRO A 609 -5.84 19.55 45.69
CA PRO A 609 -7.20 19.96 45.39
C PRO A 609 -7.48 20.16 43.89
N ALA A 610 -6.58 20.82 43.15
CA ALA A 610 -6.75 21.06 41.73
C ALA A 610 -6.80 19.74 40.92
N LEU A 611 -5.90 18.80 41.20
CA LEU A 611 -5.88 17.48 40.57
C LEU A 611 -7.16 16.68 40.86
N ARG A 612 -7.67 16.71 42.09
CA ARG A 612 -8.92 16.02 42.47
C ARG A 612 -10.15 16.63 41.81
N THR A 613 -10.20 17.95 41.70
CA THR A 613 -11.25 18.65 40.95
C THR A 613 -11.21 18.23 39.50
N ALA A 614 -10.02 18.20 38.88
CA ALA A 614 -9.88 17.76 37.50
C ALA A 614 -10.31 16.32 37.26
N LEU A 615 -9.95 15.41 38.16
CA LEU A 615 -10.34 14.00 38.09
C LEU A 615 -11.87 13.82 38.13
N ARG A 616 -12.61 14.73 38.78
CA ARG A 616 -14.08 14.67 38.90
C ARG A 616 -14.80 15.26 37.69
N SER A 617 -14.33 16.38 37.14
CA SER A 617 -15.05 17.08 36.06
C SER A 617 -14.57 16.76 34.65
N LEU A 618 -13.28 16.43 34.42
CA LEU A 618 -12.78 16.11 33.07
C LEU A 618 -13.57 14.98 32.38
N PRO A 619 -13.87 13.83 33.04
CA PRO A 619 -14.56 12.73 32.36
C PRO A 619 -15.92 13.13 31.79
N ALA A 620 -16.68 13.95 32.52
CA ALA A 620 -17.98 14.43 32.09
C ALA A 620 -17.88 15.44 30.93
N LEU A 621 -16.83 16.26 30.92
CA LEU A 621 -16.61 17.28 29.89
C LEU A 621 -16.08 16.71 28.58
N VAL A 622 -15.34 15.59 28.61
CA VAL A 622 -14.73 15.00 27.41
C VAL A 622 -15.52 13.85 26.80
N ALA A 623 -16.48 13.26 27.54
CA ALA A 623 -17.27 12.12 27.07
C ALA A 623 -18.05 12.44 25.78
N GLY A 624 -17.85 11.63 24.74
CA GLY A 624 -18.53 11.79 23.45
C GLY A 624 -18.02 12.97 22.61
N THR A 625 -16.89 13.58 22.99
CA THR A 625 -16.29 14.70 22.25
C THR A 625 -15.08 14.25 21.43
N ALA A 626 -14.66 15.07 20.46
CA ALA A 626 -13.47 14.81 19.65
C ALA A 626 -12.15 14.75 20.45
N VAL A 627 -12.14 15.22 21.71
CA VAL A 627 -10.96 15.24 22.60
C VAL A 627 -11.00 14.15 23.68
N GLN A 628 -11.96 13.22 23.61
CA GLN A 628 -12.17 12.17 24.61
C GLN A 628 -10.90 11.36 24.90
N GLN A 629 -10.22 10.89 23.87
CA GLN A 629 -9.05 10.03 24.00
C GLN A 629 -7.89 10.73 24.75
N THR A 630 -7.59 11.97 24.39
CA THR A 630 -6.56 12.78 25.07
C THR A 630 -6.96 13.16 26.49
N GLY A 631 -8.25 13.41 26.73
CA GLY A 631 -8.77 13.71 28.07
C GLY A 631 -8.70 12.51 29.01
N GLU A 632 -9.04 11.30 28.52
CA GLU A 632 -8.95 10.05 29.29
C GLU A 632 -7.50 9.70 29.64
N ALA A 633 -6.56 9.92 28.72
CA ALA A 633 -5.14 9.76 28.98
C ALA A 633 -4.66 10.69 30.12
N LEU A 634 -5.09 11.97 30.08
CA LEU A 634 -4.78 12.94 31.13
C LEU A 634 -5.36 12.54 32.48
N VAL A 635 -6.63 12.12 32.53
CA VAL A 635 -7.29 11.65 33.76
C VAL A 635 -6.58 10.44 34.36
N THR A 636 -6.12 9.51 33.51
CA THR A 636 -5.40 8.31 33.96
C THR A 636 -4.05 8.68 34.57
N ALA A 637 -3.31 9.60 33.97
CA ALA A 637 -2.05 10.11 34.52
C ALA A 637 -2.25 10.85 35.86
N ILE A 638 -3.29 11.68 35.98
CA ILE A 638 -3.65 12.35 37.24
C ILE A 638 -3.99 11.33 38.33
N ARG A 639 -4.73 10.26 38.00
CA ARG A 639 -5.09 9.20 38.95
C ARG A 639 -3.85 8.51 39.50
N GLN A 640 -2.90 8.15 38.64
CA GLN A 640 -1.64 7.51 39.02
C GLN A 640 -0.77 8.44 39.89
N LEU A 641 -0.81 9.75 39.64
CA LEU A 641 -0.09 10.73 40.45
C LEU A 641 -0.68 10.91 41.85
N LEU A 642 -2.00 10.76 42.00
CA LEU A 642 -2.69 10.90 43.29
C LEU A 642 -2.59 9.67 44.20
N GLY A 643 -2.18 8.51 43.67
CA GLY A 643 -2.08 7.24 44.38
C GLY A 643 -3.40 6.51 44.45
#